data_AF-A0A9Q1EBA6-F1
#
_entry.id   AF-A0A9Q1EBA6-F1
#
_cell.length_a   1.000
_cell.length_b   1.000
_cell.length_c   1.000
_cell.angle_alpha   90.00
_cell.angle_beta   90.00
_cell.angle_gamma   90.00
#
_symmetry.space_group_name_H-M   'P 1'
#
loop_
_entity.id
_entity.type
_entity.pdbx_description
1 polymer ?
#
loop_
_entity_poly.entity_id
_entity_poly.type
_entity_poly.pdbx_seq_one_letter_code
_entity_poly.pdbx_strand_id
1 'polypeptide(L)'
;MSVQSIRLPPLPVPERLCPDYPLRENDKMMSQTKARHKGTRGSQVGPASGYLSTWPAHMTSRITDEGKGCFTREKIRIHGCDDGLSGSPLGKPRFLEILEEHLRQALQEWNPELPKAHERKLQAYRDVFEYFIEDFRTYKPLLTSIKNEYETALGYLRDQIRELEPLRAQLAILSEESDLRIMALCKEEKEEVMKMKEECRNLEKVIDTMREEQNCLQAQVSCLEKDLRAQYLAYRDERDARNLLIDKVNCLSNEKEQDHHEEHEEEDILKLKLTLKVCREDMTRAQVELNQLQADYADVVPRRDWDNLELAHQENQEKLETMQKDFDRLKAQNDTLVEEHQQVVLERDNLQAKLEGDRTYTPRPDWEKCADLLGGSERWAEISVDQSSQQLLELVLTELGAVSEVQEKQESIGDDVPACLRYEGFFKKMSLQKADAVRFIKDAWKEKVTEDEQNGEGSSLAAFLRRHLDRQHGEHAGDWAYSLLQTCREHREDDLIGLFYDILTEKVDESVYHGQTHMLSNLFKELIQSDSTESGMLTNQEFSEALKRAFPLKEEPDIEELVTAAQNELGNSDGSISYQALYTEDADGKHRDFLSLVKQQRSEARHRYVSELRDQLGEKGTVEIEDLKTAFENIDPTLSEDMLERYLSLAFQTLPIQLEQSHAPLETDLALQRLLVADVNRAGPPPQDPV
;
A
#
# COMPACT_ATOMS: atom_id res chain seq x y z
N MET A 1 12.34 10.90 30.57
CA MET A 1 13.81 10.86 30.44
C MET A 1 14.13 11.05 28.97
N SER A 2 15.17 11.84 28.67
CA SER A 2 15.56 12.19 27.29
C SER A 2 16.08 10.94 26.57
N VAL A 3 15.34 10.45 25.58
CA VAL A 3 15.71 9.28 24.79
C VAL A 3 16.81 9.71 23.82
N GLN A 4 18.02 9.21 24.06
CA GLN A 4 19.15 9.35 23.15
C GLN A 4 18.83 8.62 21.84
N SER A 5 19.11 9.29 20.72
CA SER A 5 18.90 8.79 19.36
C SER A 5 19.85 7.62 19.08
N ILE A 6 19.42 6.40 19.40
CA ILE A 6 20.07 5.16 18.94
C ILE A 6 19.45 4.82 17.60
N ARG A 7 20.28 4.81 16.55
CA ARG A 7 19.90 4.49 15.18
C ARG A 7 19.91 2.96 15.03
N LEU A 8 18.76 2.39 14.67
CA LEU A 8 18.60 0.95 14.45
C LEU A 8 19.08 0.54 13.05
N PRO A 9 19.57 -0.69 12.86
CA PRO A 9 19.89 -1.24 11.55
C PRO A 9 18.61 -1.46 10.70
N PRO A 10 18.74 -1.47 9.36
CA PRO A 10 17.61 -1.57 8.44
C PRO A 10 16.81 -2.85 8.65
N LEU A 11 15.47 -2.73 8.63
CA LEU A 11 14.52 -3.84 8.70
C LEU A 11 14.42 -4.52 7.32
N PRO A 12 14.59 -5.85 7.20
CA PRO A 12 14.25 -6.56 5.97
C PRO A 12 12.72 -6.56 5.75
N VAL A 13 12.33 -6.48 4.49
CA VAL A 13 10.93 -6.39 4.04
C VAL A 13 10.21 -7.72 4.31
N PRO A 14 9.05 -7.73 5.00
CA PRO A 14 8.23 -8.93 5.14
C PRO A 14 7.49 -9.22 3.82
N GLU A 15 7.74 -10.39 3.23
CA GLU A 15 6.94 -10.92 2.12
C GLU A 15 5.49 -11.15 2.56
N ARG A 16 4.55 -10.52 1.86
CA ARG A 16 3.11 -10.78 2.04
C ARG A 16 2.67 -11.87 1.08
N LEU A 17 2.39 -13.06 1.62
CA LEU A 17 1.55 -14.04 0.94
C LEU A 17 0.09 -13.58 0.98
N CYS A 18 -0.52 -13.49 -0.21
CA CYS A 18 -1.95 -13.22 -0.41
C CYS A 18 -2.82 -14.22 0.38
N PRO A 19 -3.95 -13.80 0.95
CA PRO A 19 -4.87 -14.70 1.63
C PRO A 19 -5.63 -15.57 0.61
N ASP A 20 -5.42 -16.88 0.70
CA ASP A 20 -6.23 -17.89 0.02
C ASP A 20 -7.68 -17.87 0.54
N TYR A 21 -8.64 -17.81 -0.39
CA TYR A 21 -10.06 -18.01 -0.09
C TYR A 21 -10.32 -19.49 0.21
N PRO A 22 -10.98 -19.86 1.33
CA PRO A 22 -11.41 -21.23 1.53
C PRO A 22 -12.59 -21.56 0.61
N LEU A 23 -12.33 -22.38 -0.41
CA LEU A 23 -13.36 -23.10 -1.17
C LEU A 23 -14.09 -24.06 -0.22
N ARG A 24 -15.31 -23.67 0.17
CA ARG A 24 -16.17 -24.52 0.98
C ARG A 24 -16.74 -25.65 0.12
N GLU A 25 -16.21 -26.86 0.34
CA GLU A 25 -16.83 -28.12 -0.06
C GLU A 25 -18.26 -28.18 0.52
N ASN A 26 -19.25 -28.34 -0.36
CA ASN A 26 -20.60 -28.71 0.04
C ASN A 26 -20.95 -30.03 -0.64
N ASP A 27 -20.76 -31.11 0.11
CA ASP A 27 -21.25 -32.41 -0.26
C ASP A 27 -22.75 -32.55 0.07
N LYS A 28 -23.44 -33.15 -0.90
CA LYS A 28 -24.82 -33.64 -1.00
C LYS A 28 -25.64 -33.74 0.30
N MET A 29 -26.86 -33.18 0.25
CA MET A 29 -28.02 -33.87 0.83
C MET A 29 -29.25 -33.78 -0.09
N MET A 30 -29.57 -34.91 -0.73
CA MET A 30 -30.84 -35.15 -1.39
C MET A 30 -31.96 -35.23 -0.35
N SER A 31 -33.07 -34.53 -0.58
CA SER A 31 -34.39 -34.99 -0.18
C SER A 31 -35.49 -34.37 -1.05
N GLN A 32 -36.35 -35.27 -1.51
CA GLN A 32 -37.45 -35.09 -2.45
C GLN A 32 -38.56 -34.22 -1.86
N THR A 33 -39.21 -33.38 -2.68
CA THR A 33 -40.68 -33.21 -2.64
C THR A 33 -41.23 -32.75 -3.98
N LYS A 34 -42.45 -33.23 -4.28
CA LYS A 34 -43.12 -33.25 -5.59
C LYS A 34 -43.92 -31.97 -5.89
N ALA A 35 -43.92 -31.62 -7.18
CA ALA A 35 -45.05 -31.15 -8.00
C ALA A 35 -45.84 -29.89 -7.60
N ARG A 36 -45.84 -28.88 -8.49
CA ARG A 36 -47.06 -28.48 -9.24
C ARG A 36 -46.73 -27.55 -10.42
N HIS A 37 -47.18 -27.94 -11.61
CA HIS A 37 -47.29 -27.06 -12.77
C HIS A 37 -48.22 -25.86 -12.49
N LYS A 38 -47.80 -24.67 -12.90
CA LYS A 38 -48.64 -23.69 -13.60
C LYS A 38 -47.75 -22.84 -14.50
N GLY A 39 -47.90 -23.04 -15.81
CA GLY A 39 -47.32 -22.18 -16.82
C GLY A 39 -48.08 -20.85 -16.89
N THR A 40 -47.35 -19.76 -17.12
CA THR A 40 -47.91 -18.54 -17.69
C THR A 40 -46.83 -17.92 -18.57
N ARG A 41 -47.15 -17.75 -19.85
CA ARG A 41 -46.34 -17.07 -20.88
C ARG A 41 -46.19 -15.59 -20.54
N GLY A 42 -45.04 -14.99 -20.83
CA GLY A 42 -44.87 -13.55 -20.92
C GLY A 42 -43.44 -13.12 -21.28
N SER A 43 -43.25 -12.67 -22.51
CA SER A 43 -42.20 -11.82 -23.11
C SER A 43 -40.73 -11.92 -22.68
N GLN A 44 -39.90 -12.32 -23.63
CA GLN A 44 -38.50 -11.92 -23.76
C GLN A 44 -38.38 -10.40 -23.90
N VAL A 45 -37.53 -9.78 -23.07
CA VAL A 45 -36.93 -8.45 -23.30
C VAL A 45 -35.42 -8.62 -23.07
N GLY A 46 -34.63 -8.20 -24.06
CA GLY A 46 -33.16 -8.26 -24.05
C GLY A 46 -32.52 -7.28 -23.07
N PRO A 47 -31.18 -7.35 -22.88
CA PRO A 47 -30.49 -6.58 -21.87
C PRO A 47 -30.37 -5.12 -22.32
N ALA A 48 -30.90 -4.21 -21.49
CA ALA A 48 -30.75 -2.78 -21.66
C ALA A 48 -29.32 -2.36 -21.29
N SER A 49 -28.69 -1.67 -22.23
CA SER A 49 -27.46 -0.90 -22.08
C SER A 49 -27.51 -0.02 -20.84
N GLY A 50 -26.51 -0.16 -19.96
CA GLY A 50 -26.29 0.73 -18.83
C GLY A 50 -25.98 2.14 -19.33
N TYR A 51 -26.80 3.10 -18.92
CA TYR A 51 -26.58 4.52 -19.15
C TYR A 51 -25.46 5.00 -18.23
N LEU A 52 -24.33 5.37 -18.82
CA LEU A 52 -23.29 6.14 -18.17
C LEU A 52 -23.83 7.52 -17.78
N SER A 53 -23.57 7.86 -16.52
CA SER A 53 -23.82 9.10 -15.82
C SER A 53 -23.41 10.34 -16.61
N THR A 54 -24.37 11.23 -16.85
CA THR A 54 -24.16 12.58 -17.37
C THR A 54 -24.06 13.56 -16.20
N TRP A 55 -22.91 14.19 -16.03
CA TRP A 55 -22.71 15.37 -15.18
C TRP A 55 -21.84 16.41 -15.91
N PRO A 56 -22.03 17.73 -15.66
CA PRO A 56 -23.15 18.40 -15.00
C PRO A 56 -24.14 19.03 -16.00
N ALA A 57 -25.40 18.67 -15.86
CA ALA A 57 -26.54 19.47 -16.32
C ALA A 57 -26.93 20.47 -15.22
N HIS A 58 -26.15 21.53 -15.03
CA HIS A 58 -26.55 22.68 -14.21
C HIS A 58 -26.17 23.99 -14.90
N MET A 59 -26.91 24.36 -15.94
CA MET A 59 -27.25 25.76 -16.24
C MET A 59 -28.26 25.78 -17.38
N THR A 60 -29.52 25.48 -17.05
CA THR A 60 -30.65 25.85 -17.91
C THR A 60 -31.80 26.30 -17.02
N SER A 61 -32.14 27.57 -17.20
CA SER A 61 -33.14 28.36 -16.51
C SER A 61 -34.41 27.59 -16.13
N ARG A 62 -34.70 27.52 -14.82
CA ARG A 62 -36.07 27.44 -14.33
C ARG A 62 -36.44 28.79 -13.74
N ILE A 63 -37.10 29.61 -14.55
CA ILE A 63 -38.00 30.65 -14.05
C ILE A 63 -39.39 30.16 -14.43
N THR A 64 -40.10 29.58 -13.46
CA THR A 64 -41.55 29.48 -13.49
C THR A 64 -42.09 30.20 -12.26
N ASP A 65 -43.07 31.04 -12.53
CA ASP A 65 -44.02 31.66 -11.60
C ASP A 65 -44.34 30.78 -10.38
N GLU A 66 -44.33 31.39 -9.20
CA GLU A 66 -45.54 31.62 -8.39
C GLU A 66 -45.16 32.32 -7.07
N GLY A 67 -45.87 33.39 -6.71
CA GLY A 67 -45.66 34.05 -5.41
C GLY A 67 -46.36 35.40 -5.25
N LYS A 68 -47.67 35.38 -5.03
CA LYS A 68 -48.41 36.49 -4.42
C LYS A 68 -47.81 36.84 -3.05
N GLY A 69 -47.56 38.12 -2.76
CA GLY A 69 -47.39 38.57 -1.38
C GLY A 69 -46.64 39.88 -1.17
N CYS A 70 -47.40 40.97 -1.06
CA CYS A 70 -47.22 42.09 -0.13
C CYS A 70 -45.80 42.64 0.11
N PHE A 71 -45.45 43.78 -0.48
CA PHE A 71 -44.65 44.79 0.22
C PHE A 71 -45.10 46.21 -0.12
N THR A 72 -44.99 47.04 0.90
CA THR A 72 -45.59 48.35 1.12
C THR A 72 -45.03 49.44 0.21
N ARG A 73 -45.96 50.30 -0.21
CA ARG A 73 -45.77 51.56 -0.94
C ARG A 73 -44.91 52.53 -0.13
N GLU A 74 -43.66 52.71 -0.52
CA GLU A 74 -42.83 53.82 -0.03
C GLU A 74 -42.62 54.86 -1.15
N LYS A 75 -42.99 56.09 -0.83
CA LYS A 75 -43.08 57.24 -1.73
C LYS A 75 -41.68 57.77 -2.03
N ILE A 76 -41.23 57.67 -3.27
CA ILE A 76 -40.21 58.59 -3.80
C ILE A 76 -40.95 59.77 -4.44
N ARG A 77 -40.96 60.90 -3.74
CA ARG A 77 -41.42 62.20 -4.26
C ARG A 77 -40.36 62.72 -5.24
N ILE A 78 -40.71 62.86 -6.51
CA ILE A 78 -40.03 63.81 -7.39
C ILE A 78 -40.98 64.99 -7.59
N HIS A 79 -40.48 66.15 -7.19
CA HIS A 79 -41.18 67.42 -7.07
C HIS A 79 -40.93 68.23 -8.36
N GLY A 80 -41.99 68.74 -8.99
CA GLY A 80 -41.87 69.72 -10.08
C GLY A 80 -42.80 69.46 -11.26
N CYS A 81 -44.09 69.74 -11.09
CA CYS A 81 -44.81 70.63 -12.02
C CYS A 81 -46.19 70.94 -11.42
N ASP A 82 -46.47 72.23 -11.42
CA ASP A 82 -47.53 72.92 -10.73
C ASP A 82 -48.91 72.67 -11.36
N ASP A 83 -49.92 72.93 -10.57
CA ASP A 83 -51.34 72.69 -10.80
C ASP A 83 -51.90 73.39 -12.04
N GLY A 84 -52.75 72.69 -12.80
CA GLY A 84 -53.66 73.30 -13.77
C GLY A 84 -53.78 72.54 -15.09
N LEU A 85 -54.76 71.63 -15.17
CA LEU A 85 -55.74 71.47 -16.25
C LEU A 85 -56.42 70.11 -16.15
N SER A 86 -57.67 70.11 -15.71
CA SER A 86 -58.59 68.99 -15.82
C SER A 86 -59.08 68.89 -17.27
N GLY A 87 -58.88 67.74 -17.94
CA GLY A 87 -59.49 67.48 -19.26
C GLY A 87 -58.96 66.27 -20.06
N SER A 88 -59.81 65.24 -20.20
CA SER A 88 -59.82 64.18 -21.23
C SER A 88 -58.90 62.95 -21.10
N PRO A 89 -59.40 61.71 -21.36
CA PRO A 89 -58.54 60.56 -21.57
C PRO A 89 -57.78 60.77 -22.88
N LEU A 90 -56.46 60.97 -22.80
CA LEU A 90 -55.60 60.90 -23.98
C LEU A 90 -55.64 59.45 -24.48
N GLY A 91 -56.49 59.18 -25.46
CA GLY A 91 -56.51 57.91 -26.19
C GLY A 91 -55.11 57.61 -26.74
N LYS A 92 -54.78 56.32 -26.87
CA LYS A 92 -53.49 55.89 -27.41
C LYS A 92 -53.19 56.65 -28.71
N PRO A 93 -51.95 57.14 -28.92
CA PRO A 93 -51.58 57.76 -30.18
C PRO A 93 -51.87 56.81 -31.33
N ARG A 94 -52.60 57.27 -32.36
CA ARG A 94 -52.96 56.46 -33.54
C ARG A 94 -51.76 55.76 -34.19
N PHE A 95 -50.58 56.36 -34.09
CA PHE A 95 -49.34 55.78 -34.57
C PHE A 95 -48.93 54.47 -33.86
N LEU A 96 -49.07 54.43 -32.52
CA LEU A 96 -48.81 53.22 -31.76
C LEU A 96 -49.85 52.13 -32.03
N GLU A 97 -51.10 52.51 -32.29
CA GLU A 97 -52.16 51.56 -32.66
C GLU A 97 -51.84 50.88 -34.00
N ILE A 98 -51.34 51.64 -34.98
CA ILE A 98 -50.91 51.12 -36.30
C ILE A 98 -49.71 50.18 -36.17
N LEU A 99 -48.71 50.53 -35.36
CA LEU A 99 -47.53 49.66 -35.14
C LEU A 99 -47.90 48.38 -34.37
N GLU A 100 -48.76 48.48 -33.37
CA GLU A 100 -49.27 47.30 -32.65
C GLU A 100 -50.09 46.39 -33.57
N GLU A 101 -50.87 46.94 -34.51
CA GLU A 101 -51.62 46.16 -35.50
C GLU A 101 -50.70 45.46 -36.51
N HIS A 102 -49.67 46.15 -37.00
CA HIS A 102 -48.64 45.57 -37.88
C HIS A 102 -47.86 44.46 -37.17
N LEU A 103 -47.50 44.65 -35.90
CA LEU A 103 -46.84 43.63 -35.08
C LEU A 103 -47.73 42.40 -34.84
N ARG A 104 -49.04 42.60 -34.59
CA ARG A 104 -49.99 41.49 -34.46
C ARG A 104 -50.12 40.72 -35.76
N GLN A 105 -50.17 41.38 -36.92
CA GLN A 105 -50.21 40.72 -38.23
C GLN A 105 -48.94 39.91 -38.49
N ALA A 106 -47.75 40.49 -38.26
CA ALA A 106 -46.47 39.81 -38.45
C ALA A 106 -46.26 38.62 -37.49
N LEU A 107 -46.84 38.67 -36.28
CA LEU A 107 -46.82 37.54 -35.32
C LEU A 107 -47.93 36.51 -35.58
N GLN A 108 -48.97 36.83 -36.35
CA GLN A 108 -50.04 35.90 -36.69
C GLN A 108 -49.63 34.92 -37.81
N GLU A 109 -48.61 35.27 -38.59
CA GLU A 109 -47.93 34.40 -39.57
C GLU A 109 -46.82 33.52 -38.94
N TRP A 110 -46.57 33.66 -37.63
CA TRP A 110 -45.51 32.93 -36.92
C TRP A 110 -45.91 31.48 -36.62
N ASN A 111 -45.05 30.53 -37.02
CA ASN A 111 -45.18 29.11 -36.68
C ASN A 111 -43.98 28.64 -35.80
N PRO A 112 -44.23 28.14 -34.58
CA PRO A 112 -43.19 27.75 -33.62
C PRO A 112 -42.37 26.51 -33.99
N GLU A 113 -42.84 25.65 -34.90
CA GLU A 113 -42.17 24.37 -35.22
C GLU A 113 -41.02 24.49 -36.24
N LEU A 114 -40.81 25.67 -36.82
CA LEU A 114 -39.74 25.89 -37.79
C LEU A 114 -38.39 26.14 -37.11
N PRO A 115 -37.27 25.59 -37.66
CA PRO A 115 -35.94 25.95 -37.19
C PRO A 115 -35.75 27.47 -37.28
N LYS A 116 -35.16 28.07 -36.22
CA LYS A 116 -35.00 29.53 -36.06
C LYS A 116 -36.31 30.32 -35.83
N ALA A 117 -37.37 29.68 -35.33
CA ALA A 117 -38.64 30.35 -35.00
C ALA A 117 -38.47 31.57 -34.08
N HIS A 118 -37.56 31.52 -33.12
CA HIS A 118 -37.26 32.63 -32.21
C HIS A 118 -36.51 33.78 -32.91
N GLU A 119 -35.67 33.49 -33.91
CA GLU A 119 -34.99 34.53 -34.69
C GLU A 119 -35.95 35.27 -35.62
N ARG A 120 -36.89 34.53 -36.24
CA ARG A 120 -37.95 35.13 -37.07
C ARG A 120 -38.92 35.98 -36.26
N LYS A 121 -39.27 35.52 -35.06
CA LYS A 121 -40.05 36.31 -34.10
C LYS A 121 -39.31 37.61 -33.75
N LEU A 122 -38.02 37.52 -33.43
CA LEU A 122 -37.19 38.68 -33.12
C LEU A 122 -37.10 39.65 -34.31
N GLN A 123 -37.07 39.15 -35.56
CA GLN A 123 -37.07 39.98 -36.76
C GLN A 123 -38.32 40.86 -36.87
N ALA A 124 -39.51 40.30 -36.62
CA ALA A 124 -40.75 41.09 -36.64
C ALA A 124 -40.74 42.23 -35.60
N TYR A 125 -40.19 41.98 -34.40
CA TYR A 125 -40.00 43.03 -33.40
C TYR A 125 -38.95 44.07 -33.82
N ARG A 126 -37.87 43.67 -34.50
CA ARG A 126 -36.84 44.58 -35.02
C ARG A 126 -37.38 45.50 -36.11
N ASP A 127 -38.20 44.97 -37.01
CA ASP A 127 -38.77 45.74 -38.12
C ASP A 127 -39.75 46.80 -37.58
N VAL A 128 -40.64 46.41 -36.65
CA VAL A 128 -41.56 47.35 -35.99
C VAL A 128 -40.82 48.39 -35.15
N PHE A 129 -39.72 48.02 -34.50
CA PHE A 129 -38.87 48.95 -33.75
C PHE A 129 -38.13 49.94 -34.67
N GLU A 130 -37.72 49.50 -35.87
CA GLU A 130 -37.14 50.41 -36.87
C GLU A 130 -38.15 51.44 -37.36
N TYR A 131 -39.36 51.00 -37.73
CA TYR A 131 -40.46 51.90 -38.10
C TYR A 131 -40.80 52.87 -36.96
N PHE A 132 -40.75 52.41 -35.70
CA PHE A 132 -40.94 53.27 -34.54
C PHE A 132 -39.84 54.33 -34.41
N ILE A 133 -38.57 53.97 -34.59
CA ILE A 133 -37.43 54.89 -34.49
C ILE A 133 -37.42 55.92 -35.62
N GLU A 134 -37.81 55.53 -36.84
CA GLU A 134 -37.77 56.39 -38.00
C GLU A 134 -38.64 57.65 -37.86
N ASP A 135 -39.77 57.56 -37.14
CA ASP A 135 -40.72 58.66 -36.95
C ASP A 135 -40.33 59.65 -35.82
N PHE A 136 -39.36 59.32 -34.96
CA PHE A 136 -38.87 60.25 -33.91
C PHE A 136 -37.71 61.13 -34.38
N ARG A 137 -37.98 62.36 -34.78
CA ARG A 137 -36.92 63.27 -35.29
C ARG A 137 -35.85 63.65 -34.25
N THR A 138 -36.20 63.76 -32.97
CA THR A 138 -35.30 64.23 -31.90
C THR A 138 -34.54 63.12 -31.18
N TYR A 139 -35.16 61.95 -31.00
CA TYR A 139 -34.60 60.84 -30.22
C TYR A 139 -34.04 59.70 -31.08
N LYS A 140 -34.23 59.73 -32.40
CA LYS A 140 -33.69 58.76 -33.36
C LYS A 140 -32.21 58.43 -33.16
N PRO A 141 -31.26 59.38 -33.08
CA PRO A 141 -29.85 59.02 -32.94
C PRO A 141 -29.54 58.20 -31.67
N LEU A 142 -30.23 58.47 -30.56
CA LEU A 142 -30.06 57.71 -29.32
C LEU A 142 -30.67 56.30 -29.44
N LEU A 143 -31.89 56.18 -29.96
CA LEU A 143 -32.57 54.88 -30.09
C LEU A 143 -31.89 53.97 -31.13
N THR A 144 -31.40 54.55 -32.23
CA THR A 144 -30.57 53.83 -33.20
C THR A 144 -29.24 53.38 -32.59
N SER A 145 -28.60 54.23 -31.76
CA SER A 145 -27.37 53.82 -31.05
C SER A 145 -27.63 52.64 -30.12
N ILE A 146 -28.72 52.66 -29.34
CA ILE A 146 -29.09 51.56 -28.44
C ILE A 146 -29.38 50.29 -29.25
N LYS A 147 -30.14 50.39 -30.35
CA LYS A 147 -30.43 49.26 -31.24
C LYS A 147 -29.14 48.63 -31.78
N ASN A 148 -28.22 49.45 -32.29
CA ASN A 148 -26.98 48.99 -32.89
C ASN A 148 -26.08 48.24 -31.89
N GLU A 149 -26.04 48.66 -30.62
CA GLU A 149 -25.30 47.94 -29.57
C GLU A 149 -25.87 46.52 -29.33
N TYR A 150 -27.19 46.38 -29.23
CA TYR A 150 -27.81 45.07 -29.07
C TYR A 150 -27.66 44.18 -30.33
N GLU A 151 -27.73 44.78 -31.52
CA GLU A 151 -27.51 44.03 -32.77
C GLU A 151 -26.05 43.56 -32.89
N THR A 152 -25.09 44.38 -32.46
CA THR A 152 -23.67 44.03 -32.41
C THR A 152 -23.42 42.90 -31.42
N ALA A 153 -23.99 42.97 -30.21
CA ALA A 153 -23.89 41.91 -29.20
C ALA A 153 -24.51 40.58 -29.68
N LEU A 154 -25.67 40.63 -30.35
CA LEU A 154 -26.29 39.43 -30.93
C LEU A 154 -25.49 38.84 -32.11
N GLY A 155 -24.81 39.69 -32.88
CA GLY A 155 -23.84 39.27 -33.90
C GLY A 155 -22.67 38.51 -33.27
N TYR A 156 -22.05 39.10 -32.25
CA TYR A 156 -20.96 38.48 -31.50
C TYR A 156 -21.31 37.09 -30.94
N LEU A 157 -22.48 36.97 -30.29
CA LEU A 157 -22.93 35.67 -29.76
C LEU A 157 -23.18 34.62 -30.84
N ARG A 158 -23.67 35.03 -32.02
CA ARG A 158 -23.86 34.11 -33.16
C ARG A 158 -22.54 33.63 -33.73
N ASP A 159 -21.55 34.51 -33.81
CA ASP A 159 -20.21 34.15 -34.29
C ASP A 159 -19.52 33.20 -33.31
N GLN A 160 -19.63 33.44 -31.99
CA GLN A 160 -19.18 32.49 -30.97
C GLN A 160 -19.87 31.11 -31.11
N ILE A 161 -21.19 31.06 -31.35
CA ILE A 161 -21.89 29.78 -31.56
C ILE A 161 -21.35 29.05 -32.79
N ARG A 162 -21.05 29.77 -33.88
CA ARG A 162 -20.47 29.18 -35.10
C ARG A 162 -19.06 28.64 -34.89
N GLU A 163 -18.25 29.29 -34.06
CA GLU A 163 -16.92 28.81 -33.69
C GLU A 163 -16.97 27.53 -32.83
N LEU A 164 -18.03 27.35 -32.04
CA LEU A 164 -18.23 26.17 -31.19
C LEU A 164 -18.75 24.93 -31.95
N GLU A 165 -19.43 25.10 -33.08
CA GLU A 165 -19.94 23.98 -33.90
C GLU A 165 -18.85 23.00 -34.39
N PRO A 166 -17.71 23.45 -34.98
CA PRO A 166 -16.65 22.53 -35.39
C PRO A 166 -15.98 21.82 -34.21
N LEU A 167 -15.85 22.49 -33.06
CA LEU A 167 -15.31 21.87 -31.85
C LEU A 167 -16.23 20.75 -31.33
N ARG A 168 -17.54 20.94 -31.38
CA ARG A 168 -18.52 19.87 -31.06
C ARG A 168 -18.42 18.70 -32.03
N ALA A 169 -18.23 18.97 -33.32
CA ALA A 169 -18.05 17.91 -34.32
C ALA A 169 -16.73 17.13 -34.10
N GLN A 170 -15.64 17.81 -33.79
CA GLN A 170 -14.36 17.17 -33.45
C GLN A 170 -14.47 16.33 -32.18
N LEU A 171 -15.16 16.83 -31.15
CA LEU A 171 -15.40 16.08 -29.92
C LEU A 171 -16.21 14.81 -30.17
N ALA A 172 -17.22 14.87 -31.05
CA ALA A 172 -17.98 13.68 -31.44
C ALA A 172 -17.10 12.63 -32.13
N ILE A 173 -16.23 13.05 -33.07
CA ILE A 173 -15.29 12.15 -33.74
C ILE A 173 -14.30 11.54 -32.74
N LEU A 174 -13.70 12.35 -31.87
CA LEU A 174 -12.77 11.86 -30.84
C LEU A 174 -13.46 10.91 -29.85
N SER A 175 -14.73 11.15 -29.51
CA SER A 175 -15.50 10.22 -28.68
C SER A 175 -15.71 8.88 -29.37
N GLU A 176 -16.08 8.88 -30.66
CA GLU A 176 -16.24 7.65 -31.45
C GLU A 176 -14.92 6.88 -31.60
N GLU A 177 -13.81 7.59 -31.83
CA GLU A 177 -12.47 6.99 -31.87
C GLU A 177 -12.07 6.36 -30.52
N SER A 178 -12.40 7.03 -29.41
CA SER A 178 -12.14 6.51 -28.07
C SER A 178 -12.99 5.27 -27.76
N ASP A 179 -14.26 5.26 -28.16
CA ASP A 179 -15.16 4.12 -28.00
C ASP A 179 -14.66 2.91 -28.81
N LEU A 180 -14.19 3.13 -30.03
CA LEU A 180 -13.57 2.08 -30.85
C LEU A 180 -12.30 1.51 -30.22
N ARG A 181 -11.45 2.36 -29.63
CA ARG A 181 -10.24 1.91 -28.92
C ARG A 181 -10.60 1.11 -27.67
N ILE A 182 -11.59 1.55 -26.89
CA ILE A 182 -12.08 0.81 -25.71
C ILE A 182 -12.64 -0.55 -26.13
N MET A 183 -13.41 -0.61 -27.22
CA MET A 183 -13.96 -1.86 -27.77
C MET A 183 -12.87 -2.83 -28.23
N ALA A 184 -11.79 -2.33 -28.83
CA ALA A 184 -10.65 -3.13 -29.24
C ALA A 184 -9.91 -3.75 -28.03
N LEU A 185 -9.61 -2.93 -27.01
CA LEU A 185 -8.98 -3.39 -25.77
C LEU A 185 -9.86 -4.42 -25.04
N CYS A 186 -11.16 -4.14 -24.90
CA CYS A 186 -12.13 -5.08 -24.33
C CYS A 186 -12.16 -6.43 -25.07
N LYS A 187 -11.82 -6.46 -26.36
CA LYS A 187 -11.77 -7.69 -27.15
C LYS A 187 -10.47 -8.46 -26.89
N GLU A 188 -9.34 -7.76 -26.86
CA GLU A 188 -8.03 -8.33 -26.55
C GLU A 188 -8.00 -8.94 -25.14
N GLU A 189 -8.45 -8.19 -24.14
CA GLU A 189 -8.57 -8.68 -22.76
C GLU A 189 -9.43 -9.95 -22.66
N LYS A 190 -10.54 -10.03 -23.41
CA LYS A 190 -11.37 -11.23 -23.45
C LYS A 190 -10.64 -12.43 -24.05
N GLU A 191 -9.83 -12.22 -25.09
CA GLU A 191 -9.03 -13.27 -25.71
C GLU A 191 -7.93 -13.76 -24.76
N GLU A 192 -7.29 -12.86 -24.02
CA GLU A 192 -6.29 -13.19 -22.99
C GLU A 192 -6.92 -13.95 -21.81
N VAL A 193 -8.04 -13.45 -21.27
CA VAL A 193 -8.78 -14.15 -20.20
C VAL A 193 -9.18 -15.55 -20.65
N MET A 194 -9.56 -15.74 -21.91
CA MET A 194 -9.88 -17.08 -22.45
C MET A 194 -8.66 -17.99 -22.53
N LYS A 195 -7.49 -17.47 -22.92
CA LYS A 195 -6.22 -18.23 -22.91
C LYS A 195 -5.81 -18.62 -21.49
N MET A 196 -5.80 -17.66 -20.57
CA MET A 196 -5.50 -17.91 -19.15
C MET A 196 -6.44 -18.97 -18.56
N LYS A 197 -7.74 -18.92 -18.88
CA LYS A 197 -8.71 -19.94 -18.44
C LYS A 197 -8.47 -21.32 -19.04
N GLU A 198 -7.88 -21.43 -20.23
CA GLU A 198 -7.47 -22.71 -20.80
C GLU A 198 -6.21 -23.25 -20.12
N GLU A 199 -5.26 -22.37 -19.81
CA GLU A 199 -4.05 -22.71 -19.05
C GLU A 199 -4.36 -23.18 -17.64
N CYS A 200 -5.23 -22.47 -16.89
CA CYS A 200 -5.69 -22.91 -15.57
C CYS A 200 -6.32 -24.30 -15.63
N ARG A 201 -7.20 -24.57 -16.61
CA ARG A 201 -7.80 -25.90 -16.81
C ARG A 201 -6.78 -26.98 -17.15
N ASN A 202 -5.68 -26.62 -17.81
CA ASN A 202 -4.62 -27.58 -18.11
C ASN A 202 -3.74 -27.87 -16.88
N LEU A 203 -3.42 -26.84 -16.10
CA LEU A 203 -2.70 -27.00 -14.84
C LEU A 203 -3.51 -27.81 -13.81
N GLU A 204 -4.81 -27.58 -13.71
CA GLU A 204 -5.72 -28.38 -12.88
C GLU A 204 -5.64 -29.88 -13.24
N LYS A 205 -5.69 -30.22 -14.53
CA LYS A 205 -5.54 -31.62 -14.97
C LYS A 205 -4.19 -32.21 -14.59
N VAL A 206 -3.11 -31.43 -14.69
CA VAL A 206 -1.77 -31.89 -14.29
C VAL A 206 -1.72 -32.15 -12.78
N ILE A 207 -2.28 -31.25 -11.97
CA ILE A 207 -2.38 -31.42 -10.52
C ILE A 207 -3.17 -32.69 -10.19
N ASP A 208 -4.30 -32.93 -10.85
CA ASP A 208 -5.08 -34.14 -10.64
C ASP A 208 -4.30 -35.41 -10.99
N THR A 209 -3.57 -35.42 -12.12
CA THR A 209 -2.72 -36.57 -12.48
C THR A 209 -1.60 -36.81 -11.46
N MET A 210 -0.94 -35.75 -10.97
CA MET A 210 0.11 -35.88 -9.96
C MET A 210 -0.46 -36.37 -8.61
N ARG A 211 -1.66 -35.92 -8.23
CA ARG A 211 -2.36 -36.40 -7.03
C ARG A 211 -2.73 -37.89 -7.15
N GLU A 212 -3.19 -38.32 -8.32
CA GLU A 212 -3.47 -39.74 -8.58
C GLU A 212 -2.19 -40.59 -8.49
N GLU A 213 -1.07 -40.13 -9.04
CA GLU A 213 0.23 -40.80 -8.94
C GLU A 213 0.71 -40.87 -7.48
N GLN A 214 0.61 -39.77 -6.73
CA GLN A 214 0.95 -39.73 -5.31
C GLN A 214 0.13 -40.74 -4.50
N ASN A 215 -1.18 -40.81 -4.74
CA ASN A 215 -2.06 -41.77 -4.09
C ASN A 215 -1.69 -43.23 -4.43
N CYS A 216 -1.32 -43.51 -5.68
CA CYS A 216 -0.85 -44.83 -6.10
C CYS A 216 0.46 -45.23 -5.42
N LEU A 217 1.43 -44.31 -5.37
CA LEU A 217 2.71 -44.54 -4.70
C LEU A 217 2.52 -44.74 -3.19
N GLN A 218 1.67 -43.94 -2.55
CA GLN A 218 1.34 -44.08 -1.13
C GLN A 218 0.68 -45.42 -0.83
N ALA A 219 -0.23 -45.89 -1.69
CA ALA A 219 -0.83 -47.21 -1.58
C ALA A 219 0.22 -48.33 -1.71
N GLN A 220 1.18 -48.18 -2.63
CA GLN A 220 2.29 -49.13 -2.77
C GLN A 220 3.17 -49.17 -1.53
N VAL A 221 3.53 -48.01 -0.97
CA VAL A 221 4.29 -47.92 0.30
C VAL A 221 3.54 -48.62 1.43
N SER A 222 2.23 -48.38 1.57
CA SER A 222 1.41 -49.05 2.60
C SER A 222 1.38 -50.57 2.45
N CYS A 223 1.34 -51.08 1.21
CA CYS A 223 1.42 -52.52 0.94
C CYS A 223 2.80 -53.07 1.33
N LEU A 224 3.89 -52.42 0.92
CA LEU A 224 5.25 -52.84 1.26
C LEU A 224 5.49 -52.83 2.77
N GLU A 225 4.97 -51.84 3.50
CA GLU A 225 5.05 -51.83 4.96
C GLU A 225 4.30 -53.01 5.59
N LYS A 226 3.13 -53.39 5.06
CA LYS A 226 2.37 -54.55 5.55
C LYS A 226 3.15 -55.84 5.29
N ASP A 227 3.73 -55.98 4.10
CA ASP A 227 4.54 -57.15 3.75
C ASP A 227 5.79 -57.24 4.63
N LEU A 228 6.45 -56.11 4.89
CA LEU A 228 7.61 -56.05 5.79
C LEU A 228 7.22 -56.45 7.22
N ARG A 229 6.10 -55.92 7.75
CA ARG A 229 5.57 -56.33 9.07
C ARG A 229 5.27 -57.83 9.11
N ALA A 230 4.69 -58.38 8.05
CA ALA A 230 4.40 -59.82 7.95
C ALA A 230 5.68 -60.67 7.94
N GLN A 231 6.73 -60.23 7.22
CA GLN A 231 8.03 -60.90 7.23
C GLN A 231 8.69 -60.86 8.61
N TYR A 232 8.68 -59.71 9.30
CA TYR A 232 9.22 -59.59 10.66
C TYR A 232 8.49 -60.51 11.65
N LEU A 233 7.16 -60.62 11.54
CA LEU A 233 6.37 -61.52 12.37
C LEU A 233 6.75 -62.99 12.09
N ALA A 234 6.83 -63.39 10.82
CA ALA A 234 7.21 -64.75 10.44
C ALA A 234 8.63 -65.12 10.95
N TYR A 235 9.59 -64.19 10.86
CA TYR A 235 10.94 -64.40 11.39
C TYR A 235 10.93 -64.58 12.91
N ARG A 236 10.09 -63.80 13.63
CA ARG A 236 9.92 -63.94 15.07
C ARG A 236 9.30 -65.29 15.44
N ASP A 237 8.25 -65.70 14.75
CA ASP A 237 7.59 -66.99 14.98
C ASP A 237 8.55 -68.15 14.72
N GLU A 238 9.38 -68.06 13.67
CA GLU A 238 10.41 -69.06 13.37
C GLU A 238 11.48 -69.10 14.47
N ARG A 239 11.91 -67.93 14.98
CA ARG A 239 12.85 -67.84 16.10
C ARG A 239 12.26 -68.46 17.38
N ASP A 240 11.01 -68.18 17.68
CA ASP A 240 10.32 -68.71 18.86
C ASP A 240 10.15 -70.24 18.75
N ALA A 241 9.82 -70.75 17.56
CA ALA A 241 9.78 -72.19 17.29
C ALA A 241 11.16 -72.85 17.45
N ARG A 242 12.24 -72.20 17.00
CA ARG A 242 13.63 -72.67 17.20
C ARG A 242 14.00 -72.71 18.69
N ASN A 243 13.65 -71.67 19.45
CA ASN A 243 13.88 -71.64 20.90
C ASN A 243 13.14 -72.78 21.61
N LEU A 244 11.86 -72.99 21.29
CA LEU A 244 11.07 -74.09 21.84
C LEU A 244 11.69 -75.46 21.53
N LEU A 245 12.22 -75.64 20.31
CA LEU A 245 12.91 -76.86 19.91
C LEU A 245 14.20 -77.06 20.71
N ILE A 246 14.99 -76.00 20.89
CA ILE A 246 16.21 -76.03 21.72
C ILE A 246 15.84 -76.41 23.16
N ASP A 247 14.81 -75.81 23.73
CA ASP A 247 14.32 -76.15 25.08
C ASP A 247 13.88 -77.61 25.15
N LYS A 248 13.17 -78.12 24.13
CA LYS A 248 12.77 -79.52 24.08
C LYS A 248 13.97 -80.46 23.97
N VAL A 249 14.97 -80.13 23.15
CA VAL A 249 16.22 -80.89 23.02
C VAL A 249 16.99 -80.89 24.34
N ASN A 250 17.04 -79.76 25.04
CA ASN A 250 17.67 -79.65 26.35
C ASN A 250 16.92 -80.49 27.40
N CYS A 251 15.58 -80.46 27.43
CA CYS A 251 14.78 -81.31 28.31
C CYS A 251 15.00 -82.80 28.03
N LEU A 252 15.00 -83.21 26.75
CA LEU A 252 15.26 -84.60 26.36
C LEU A 252 16.70 -85.03 26.68
N SER A 253 17.67 -84.12 26.60
CA SER A 253 19.06 -84.39 26.99
C SER A 253 19.17 -84.56 28.51
N ASN A 254 18.45 -83.75 29.29
CA ASN A 254 18.36 -83.88 30.75
C ASN A 254 17.60 -85.14 31.19
N GLU A 255 16.58 -85.57 30.44
CA GLU A 255 15.85 -86.85 30.65
C GLU A 255 16.75 -88.05 30.33
N LYS A 256 17.59 -87.96 29.29
CA LYS A 256 18.63 -88.97 28.99
C LYS A 256 19.78 -88.99 30.01
N GLU A 257 20.03 -87.90 30.71
CA GLU A 257 20.96 -87.86 31.85
C GLU A 257 20.37 -88.50 33.13
N GLN A 258 19.06 -88.83 33.15
CA GLN A 258 18.38 -89.52 34.26
C GLN A 258 18.15 -91.02 34.05
N ASP A 259 18.36 -91.55 32.83
CA ASP A 259 18.35 -92.98 32.55
C ASP A 259 19.72 -93.44 32.02
N HIS A 260 20.55 -93.95 32.93
CA HIS A 260 21.80 -94.64 32.60
C HIS A 260 21.79 -96.08 33.12
N HIS A 261 21.29 -96.98 32.28
CA HIS A 261 21.91 -98.27 31.93
C HIS A 261 21.63 -98.41 30.42
N GLU A 262 22.60 -98.54 29.52
CA GLU A 262 23.36 -99.76 29.27
C GLU A 262 24.67 -99.46 28.51
N GLU A 263 25.63 -100.35 28.71
CA GLU A 263 27.00 -100.33 28.21
C GLU A 263 27.04 -100.53 26.68
N HIS A 264 27.32 -99.46 25.91
CA HIS A 264 28.15 -99.51 24.68
C HIS A 264 28.37 -98.15 23.96
N GLU A 265 27.99 -96.99 24.51
CA GLU A 265 28.13 -95.68 23.83
C GLU A 265 29.13 -94.68 24.46
N GLU A 266 29.97 -95.09 25.42
CA GLU A 266 30.89 -94.13 26.06
C GLU A 266 31.94 -93.55 25.09
N GLU A 267 32.44 -94.33 24.13
CA GLU A 267 33.42 -93.83 23.16
C GLU A 267 32.81 -92.80 22.18
N ASP A 268 31.58 -93.03 21.71
CA ASP A 268 30.90 -92.11 20.78
C ASP A 268 30.34 -90.87 21.48
N ILE A 269 29.88 -90.98 22.72
CA ILE A 269 29.46 -89.82 23.53
C ILE A 269 30.67 -88.96 23.91
N LEU A 270 31.80 -89.57 24.29
CA LEU A 270 33.03 -88.82 24.57
C LEU A 270 33.57 -88.15 23.31
N LYS A 271 33.50 -88.83 22.15
CA LYS A 271 33.90 -88.25 20.86
C LYS A 271 32.99 -87.11 20.43
N LEU A 272 31.67 -87.23 20.62
CA LEU A 272 30.71 -86.17 20.33
C LEU A 272 30.86 -84.97 21.29
N LYS A 273 31.13 -85.22 22.58
CA LYS A 273 31.44 -84.16 23.54
C LYS A 273 32.75 -83.46 23.19
N LEU A 274 33.76 -84.21 22.72
CA LEU A 274 35.03 -83.65 22.25
C LEU A 274 34.84 -82.81 20.98
N THR A 275 34.09 -83.28 19.97
CA THR A 275 33.83 -82.50 18.75
C THR A 275 32.98 -81.26 19.04
N LEU A 276 31.98 -81.35 19.90
CA LEU A 276 31.17 -80.20 20.30
C LEU A 276 32.02 -79.16 21.04
N LYS A 277 32.94 -79.61 21.91
CA LYS A 277 33.89 -78.72 22.58
C LYS A 277 34.82 -78.03 21.57
N VAL A 278 35.37 -78.78 20.62
CA VAL A 278 36.22 -78.23 19.54
C VAL A 278 35.43 -77.23 18.69
N CYS A 279 34.19 -77.53 18.29
CA CYS A 279 33.35 -76.61 17.52
C CYS A 279 33.03 -75.32 18.30
N ARG A 280 32.83 -75.40 19.62
CA ARG A 280 32.64 -74.22 20.47
C ARG A 280 33.90 -73.38 20.55
N GLU A 281 35.05 -74.03 20.75
CA GLU A 281 36.35 -73.36 20.77
C GLU A 281 36.67 -72.69 19.42
N ASP A 282 36.39 -73.36 18.31
CA ASP A 282 36.59 -72.82 16.96
C ASP A 282 35.62 -71.66 16.67
N MET A 283 34.36 -71.73 17.12
CA MET A 283 33.42 -70.60 17.03
C MET A 283 33.90 -69.40 17.83
N THR A 284 34.38 -69.62 19.06
CA THR A 284 34.94 -68.52 19.86
C THR A 284 36.19 -67.94 19.23
N ARG A 285 37.02 -68.76 18.58
CA ARG A 285 38.22 -68.31 17.86
C ARG A 285 37.83 -67.46 16.64
N ALA A 286 36.89 -67.93 15.83
CA ALA A 286 36.39 -67.18 14.68
C ALA A 286 35.73 -65.85 15.11
N GLN A 287 35.00 -65.82 16.23
CA GLN A 287 34.42 -64.58 16.75
C GLN A 287 35.49 -63.60 17.23
N VAL A 288 36.55 -64.09 17.89
CA VAL A 288 37.68 -63.25 18.30
C VAL A 288 38.44 -62.72 17.08
N GLU A 289 38.69 -63.55 16.06
CA GLU A 289 39.30 -63.12 14.81
C GLU A 289 38.45 -62.09 14.07
N LEU A 290 37.12 -62.27 14.02
CA LEU A 290 36.20 -61.30 13.44
C LEU A 290 36.26 -59.97 14.19
N ASN A 291 36.24 -60.00 15.52
CA ASN A 291 36.32 -58.80 16.35
C ASN A 291 37.67 -58.09 16.20
N GLN A 292 38.77 -58.85 16.06
CA GLN A 292 40.09 -58.30 15.77
C GLN A 292 40.12 -57.63 14.39
N LEU A 293 39.61 -58.29 13.35
CA LEU A 293 39.51 -57.69 12.02
C LEU A 293 38.61 -56.43 12.05
N GLN A 294 37.47 -56.47 12.71
CA GLN A 294 36.61 -55.29 12.85
C GLN A 294 37.32 -54.14 13.55
N ALA A 295 38.10 -54.40 14.60
CA ALA A 295 38.89 -53.37 15.27
C ALA A 295 40.03 -52.84 14.38
N ASP A 296 40.74 -53.73 13.68
CA ASP A 296 41.86 -53.36 12.80
C ASP A 296 41.40 -52.54 11.57
N TYR A 297 40.16 -52.74 11.10
CA TYR A 297 39.59 -52.03 9.95
C TYR A 297 38.59 -50.91 10.33
N ALA A 298 38.30 -50.67 11.61
CA ALA A 298 37.38 -49.61 12.04
C ALA A 298 37.86 -48.21 11.66
N ASP A 299 39.18 -47.98 11.72
CA ASP A 299 39.79 -46.67 11.48
C ASP A 299 40.36 -46.52 10.05
N VAL A 300 40.10 -47.48 9.17
CA VAL A 300 40.65 -47.47 7.80
C VAL A 300 39.62 -46.89 6.83
N VAL A 301 39.98 -45.77 6.20
CA VAL A 301 39.17 -45.15 5.14
C VAL A 301 39.34 -45.93 3.82
N PRO A 302 38.26 -46.34 3.15
CA PRO A 302 38.34 -47.00 1.84
C PRO A 302 39.17 -46.19 0.84
N ARG A 303 40.02 -46.87 0.06
CA ARG A 303 40.98 -46.20 -0.83
C ARG A 303 40.34 -45.19 -1.79
N ARG A 304 39.17 -45.52 -2.33
CA ARG A 304 38.38 -44.62 -3.20
C ARG A 304 38.02 -43.31 -2.49
N ASP A 305 37.60 -43.41 -1.24
CA ASP A 305 37.16 -42.25 -0.47
C ASP A 305 38.36 -41.40 -0.02
N TRP A 306 39.51 -42.04 0.24
CA TRP A 306 40.79 -41.34 0.41
C TRP A 306 41.25 -40.62 -0.86
N ASP A 307 41.20 -41.28 -2.03
CA ASP A 307 41.59 -40.65 -3.30
C ASP A 307 40.66 -39.45 -3.62
N ASN A 308 39.35 -39.57 -3.33
CA ASN A 308 38.41 -38.46 -3.46
C ASN A 308 38.71 -37.31 -2.48
N LEU A 309 39.04 -37.63 -1.23
CA LEU A 309 39.37 -36.63 -0.20
C LEU A 309 40.68 -35.90 -0.54
N GLU A 310 41.66 -36.62 -1.06
CA GLU A 310 42.94 -36.09 -1.52
C GLU A 310 42.74 -35.13 -2.71
N LEU A 311 41.90 -35.51 -3.68
CA LEU A 311 41.53 -34.61 -4.79
C LEU A 311 40.82 -33.34 -4.30
N ALA A 312 39.87 -33.48 -3.37
CA ALA A 312 39.18 -32.32 -2.78
C ALA A 312 40.14 -31.43 -1.98
N HIS A 313 41.11 -32.02 -1.28
CA HIS A 313 42.14 -31.27 -0.56
C HIS A 313 43.03 -30.48 -1.53
N GLN A 314 43.47 -31.10 -2.62
CA GLN A 314 44.27 -30.44 -3.66
C GLN A 314 43.49 -29.30 -4.32
N GLU A 315 42.22 -29.51 -4.69
CA GLU A 315 41.38 -28.46 -5.27
C GLU A 315 41.17 -27.29 -4.30
N ASN A 316 40.95 -27.57 -3.01
CA ASN A 316 40.83 -26.54 -1.99
C ASN A 316 42.15 -25.79 -1.76
N GLN A 317 43.29 -26.47 -1.86
CA GLN A 317 44.61 -25.86 -1.76
C GLN A 317 44.86 -24.92 -2.95
N GLU A 318 44.52 -25.34 -4.17
CA GLU A 318 44.61 -24.47 -5.36
C GLU A 318 43.71 -23.24 -5.23
N LYS A 319 42.46 -23.39 -4.75
CA LYS A 319 41.55 -22.27 -4.47
C LYS A 319 42.10 -21.32 -3.40
N LEU A 320 42.73 -21.86 -2.36
CA LEU A 320 43.36 -21.03 -1.33
C LEU A 320 44.52 -20.22 -1.92
N GLU A 321 45.34 -20.84 -2.76
CA GLU A 321 46.45 -20.17 -3.43
C GLU A 321 45.99 -19.09 -4.42
N THR A 322 44.89 -19.31 -5.14
CA THR A 322 44.32 -18.27 -6.03
C THR A 322 43.77 -17.10 -5.22
N MET A 323 43.01 -17.37 -4.16
CA MET A 323 42.48 -16.32 -3.27
C MET A 323 43.60 -15.53 -2.60
N GLN A 324 44.68 -16.19 -2.17
CA GLN A 324 45.85 -15.52 -1.61
C GLN A 324 46.51 -14.58 -2.63
N LYS A 325 46.68 -15.02 -3.89
CA LYS A 325 47.23 -14.19 -4.97
C LYS A 325 46.34 -12.98 -5.28
N ASP A 326 45.02 -13.17 -5.29
CA ASP A 326 44.07 -12.08 -5.51
C ASP A 326 44.07 -11.08 -4.36
N PHE A 327 44.19 -11.55 -3.11
CA PHE A 327 44.36 -10.69 -1.93
C PHE A 327 45.65 -9.88 -2.01
N ASP A 328 46.78 -10.50 -2.36
CA ASP A 328 48.06 -9.81 -2.52
C ASP A 328 48.00 -8.77 -3.65
N ARG A 329 47.28 -9.06 -4.75
CA ARG A 329 47.04 -8.10 -5.84
C ARG A 329 46.20 -6.92 -5.37
N LEU A 330 45.09 -7.16 -4.66
CA LEU A 330 44.23 -6.10 -4.13
C LEU A 330 44.97 -5.23 -3.12
N LYS A 331 45.80 -5.84 -2.27
CA LYS A 331 46.64 -5.12 -1.33
C LYS A 331 47.62 -4.19 -2.04
N ALA A 332 48.30 -4.67 -3.09
CA ALA A 332 49.19 -3.83 -3.89
C ALA A 332 48.45 -2.67 -4.57
N GLN A 333 47.23 -2.89 -5.08
CA GLN A 333 46.40 -1.81 -5.63
C GLN A 333 45.99 -0.78 -4.57
N ASN A 334 45.61 -1.23 -3.38
CA ASN A 334 45.28 -0.34 -2.28
C ASN A 334 46.50 0.49 -1.85
N ASP A 335 47.69 -0.11 -1.77
CA ASP A 335 48.92 0.59 -1.45
C ASP A 335 49.22 1.68 -2.50
N THR A 336 49.02 1.40 -3.81
CA THR A 336 49.16 2.42 -4.85
C THR A 336 48.14 3.56 -4.74
N LEU A 337 46.87 3.26 -4.42
CA LEU A 337 45.84 4.28 -4.23
C LEU A 337 46.13 5.17 -3.01
N VAL A 338 46.68 4.59 -1.94
CA VAL A 338 47.10 5.34 -0.76
C VAL A 338 48.25 6.29 -1.10
N GLU A 339 49.23 5.85 -1.91
CA GLU A 339 50.31 6.72 -2.39
C GLU A 339 49.78 7.87 -3.27
N GLU A 340 48.87 7.59 -4.20
CA GLU A 340 48.22 8.61 -5.04
C GLU A 340 47.42 9.60 -4.18
N HIS A 341 46.66 9.12 -3.19
CA HIS A 341 45.92 9.99 -2.29
C HIS A 341 46.86 10.91 -1.50
N GLN A 342 47.99 10.40 -1.00
CA GLN A 342 49.00 11.22 -0.33
C GLN A 342 49.56 12.30 -1.26
N GLN A 343 49.80 12.01 -2.53
CA GLN A 343 50.24 13.00 -3.51
C GLN A 343 49.18 14.09 -3.74
N VAL A 344 47.91 13.72 -3.92
CA VAL A 344 46.81 14.67 -4.09
C VAL A 344 46.64 15.57 -2.87
N VAL A 345 46.79 15.02 -1.66
CA VAL A 345 46.76 15.81 -0.41
C VAL A 345 47.91 16.83 -0.39
N LEU A 346 49.12 16.44 -0.76
CA LEU A 346 50.26 17.37 -0.84
C LEU A 346 50.04 18.46 -1.90
N GLU A 347 49.45 18.12 -3.06
CA GLU A 347 49.11 19.10 -4.08
C GLU A 347 48.05 20.10 -3.59
N ARG A 348 47.00 19.61 -2.93
CA ARG A 348 45.98 20.45 -2.30
C ARG A 348 46.60 21.41 -1.29
N ASP A 349 47.45 20.92 -0.39
CA ASP A 349 48.07 21.74 0.65
C ASP A 349 48.99 22.81 0.05
N ASN A 350 49.71 22.46 -1.02
CA ASN A 350 50.52 23.41 -1.78
C ASN A 350 49.66 24.49 -2.48
N LEU A 351 48.53 24.11 -3.07
CA LEU A 351 47.60 25.06 -3.68
C LEU A 351 46.96 25.97 -2.62
N GLN A 352 46.59 25.41 -1.47
CA GLN A 352 46.05 26.18 -0.35
C GLN A 352 47.08 27.18 0.18
N ALA A 353 48.34 26.78 0.37
CA ALA A 353 49.41 27.67 0.78
C ALA A 353 49.66 28.81 -0.24
N LYS A 354 49.56 28.52 -1.55
CA LYS A 354 49.62 29.55 -2.60
C LYS A 354 48.44 30.52 -2.51
N LEU A 355 47.22 30.00 -2.32
CA LEU A 355 46.00 30.81 -2.19
C LEU A 355 46.05 31.71 -0.95
N GLU A 356 46.61 31.21 0.15
CA GLU A 356 46.80 31.98 1.39
C GLU A 356 47.81 33.13 1.21
N GLY A 357 48.85 32.94 0.38
CA GLY A 357 49.75 34.03 -0.03
C GLY A 357 49.08 35.13 -0.86
N ASP A 358 48.11 34.76 -1.70
CA ASP A 358 47.36 35.66 -2.58
C ASP A 358 46.15 36.35 -1.91
N ARG A 359 45.82 36.03 -0.66
CA ARG A 359 44.74 36.68 0.14
C ARG A 359 44.94 38.19 0.35
N THR A 360 46.07 38.76 -0.04
CA THR A 360 46.32 40.22 -0.01
C THR A 360 45.76 40.97 -1.22
N TYR A 361 45.33 40.29 -2.30
CA TYR A 361 44.94 40.92 -3.57
C TYR A 361 43.43 40.91 -3.88
N THR A 362 42.57 40.34 -3.03
CA THR A 362 41.10 40.44 -3.20
C THR A 362 40.53 41.55 -2.32
N PRO A 363 40.25 42.76 -2.86
CA PRO A 363 39.64 43.83 -2.09
C PRO A 363 38.26 43.39 -1.61
N ARG A 364 38.06 43.40 -0.29
CA ARG A 364 36.79 43.05 0.35
C ARG A 364 35.74 44.10 -0.04
N PRO A 365 34.48 43.71 -0.33
CA PRO A 365 33.40 44.65 -0.56
C PRO A 365 33.22 45.60 0.63
N ASP A 366 32.91 46.86 0.31
CA ASP A 366 32.62 47.89 1.30
C ASP A 366 31.18 47.72 1.82
N TRP A 367 31.02 46.88 2.84
CA TRP A 367 29.74 46.48 3.42
C TRP A 367 28.97 47.65 4.05
N GLU A 368 29.63 48.77 4.36
CA GLU A 368 28.96 49.96 4.91
C GLU A 368 27.95 50.54 3.90
N LYS A 369 28.17 50.35 2.59
CA LYS A 369 27.24 50.79 1.54
C LYS A 369 25.96 49.95 1.48
N CYS A 370 25.95 48.76 2.06
CA CYS A 370 24.77 47.89 2.10
C CYS A 370 23.78 48.32 3.20
N ALA A 371 24.22 49.16 4.16
CA ALA A 371 23.37 49.65 5.25
C ALA A 371 22.15 50.45 4.76
N ASP A 372 22.32 51.23 3.70
CA ASP A 372 21.25 52.08 3.15
C ASP A 372 20.15 51.27 2.45
N LEU A 373 20.49 50.10 1.89
CA LEU A 373 19.55 49.21 1.19
C LEU A 373 18.69 48.38 2.16
N LEU A 374 19.17 48.15 3.38
CA LEU A 374 18.60 47.19 4.35
C LEU A 374 17.87 47.85 5.53
N GLY A 375 17.48 49.11 5.38
CA GLY A 375 16.68 49.83 6.37
C GLY A 375 17.49 50.68 7.36
N GLY A 376 18.76 50.97 7.07
CA GLY A 376 19.57 51.95 7.79
C GLY A 376 20.72 51.36 8.61
N SER A 377 21.65 52.24 9.01
CA SER A 377 22.91 51.89 9.67
C SER A 377 22.77 51.21 11.04
N GLU A 378 21.67 51.42 11.77
CA GLU A 378 21.45 50.78 13.09
C GLU A 378 21.08 49.30 12.94
N ARG A 379 20.11 48.98 12.07
CA ARG A 379 19.71 47.58 11.78
C ARG A 379 20.88 46.79 11.18
N TRP A 380 21.67 47.41 10.30
CA TRP A 380 22.86 46.76 9.73
C TRP A 380 23.95 46.52 10.78
N ALA A 381 24.17 47.46 11.71
CA ALA A 381 25.14 47.27 12.79
C ALA A 381 24.75 46.12 13.73
N GLU A 382 23.47 45.90 13.99
CA GLU A 382 23.01 44.76 14.81
C GLU A 382 23.19 43.41 14.11
N ILE A 383 22.90 43.35 12.80
CA ILE A 383 22.93 42.10 12.02
C ILE A 383 24.36 41.73 11.58
N SER A 384 25.24 42.72 11.41
CA SER A 384 26.60 42.50 10.90
C SER A 384 27.63 42.12 11.97
N VAL A 385 27.26 42.22 13.26
CA VAL A 385 28.13 41.82 14.36
C VAL A 385 28.39 40.32 14.32
N ASP A 386 29.67 39.95 14.36
CA ASP A 386 30.20 38.58 14.34
C ASP A 386 29.89 37.73 13.09
N GLN A 387 29.43 38.34 11.99
CA GLN A 387 29.18 37.64 10.73
C GLN A 387 30.41 37.66 9.80
N SER A 388 30.66 36.53 9.15
CA SER A 388 31.65 36.45 8.05
C SER A 388 31.14 37.16 6.80
N SER A 389 32.03 37.52 5.87
CA SER A 389 31.62 38.19 4.62
C SER A 389 30.70 37.36 3.73
N GLN A 390 30.76 36.04 3.82
CA GLN A 390 29.81 35.17 3.12
C GLN A 390 28.43 35.26 3.75
N GLN A 391 28.35 35.26 5.08
CA GLN A 391 27.08 35.39 5.80
C GLN A 391 26.46 36.78 5.62
N LEU A 392 27.27 37.84 5.60
CA LEU A 392 26.81 39.20 5.27
C LEU A 392 26.24 39.29 3.85
N LEU A 393 26.89 38.62 2.89
CA LEU A 393 26.39 38.56 1.51
C LEU A 393 25.05 37.81 1.44
N GLU A 394 24.93 36.70 2.15
CA GLU A 394 23.72 35.88 2.19
C GLU A 394 22.53 36.63 2.80
N LEU A 395 22.77 37.37 3.88
CA LEU A 395 21.79 38.28 4.50
C LEU A 395 21.36 39.43 3.58
N VAL A 396 22.26 39.95 2.76
CA VAL A 396 21.93 40.97 1.75
C VAL A 396 21.11 40.36 0.62
N LEU A 397 21.45 39.14 0.17
CA LEU A 397 20.73 38.43 -0.89
C LEU A 397 19.32 38.00 -0.47
N THR A 398 19.14 37.58 0.79
CA THR A 398 17.82 37.23 1.34
C THR A 398 16.89 38.43 1.42
N GLU A 399 17.37 39.59 1.88
CA GLU A 399 16.57 40.82 1.99
C GLU A 399 16.31 41.51 0.65
N LEU A 400 17.22 41.39 -0.33
CA LEU A 400 16.98 41.88 -1.70
C LEU A 400 16.04 40.99 -2.52
N GLY A 401 15.48 39.92 -1.92
CA GLY A 401 14.63 38.94 -2.62
C GLY A 401 15.38 38.16 -3.71
N ALA A 402 16.71 38.20 -3.68
CA ALA A 402 17.60 37.59 -4.65
C ALA A 402 18.22 36.30 -4.11
N VAL A 403 17.43 35.48 -3.39
CA VAL A 403 17.77 34.07 -3.19
C VAL A 403 17.52 33.35 -4.50
N SER A 404 18.42 33.54 -5.46
CA SER A 404 18.59 32.57 -6.54
C SER A 404 19.17 31.31 -5.91
N GLU A 405 18.31 30.32 -5.72
CA GLU A 405 18.61 28.89 -5.84
C GLU A 405 20.04 28.51 -5.47
N VAL A 406 20.30 28.44 -4.17
CA VAL A 406 21.51 27.80 -3.66
C VAL A 406 21.43 26.33 -4.06
N GLN A 407 22.21 25.94 -5.07
CA GLN A 407 22.47 24.55 -5.40
C GLN A 407 23.32 23.97 -4.25
N GLU A 408 22.68 23.35 -3.28
CA GLU A 408 23.38 22.61 -2.23
C GLU A 408 23.95 21.33 -2.85
N LYS A 409 25.27 21.23 -2.90
CA LYS A 409 25.96 19.98 -3.25
C LYS A 409 25.99 19.11 -2.00
N GLN A 410 25.13 18.09 -1.93
CA GLN A 410 25.18 17.09 -0.86
C GLN A 410 25.53 15.72 -1.45
N GLU A 411 26.74 15.25 -1.17
CA GLU A 411 27.20 13.91 -1.53
C GLU A 411 26.67 12.92 -0.48
N SER A 412 25.54 12.28 -0.78
CA SER A 412 24.91 11.26 0.09
C SER A 412 25.19 9.85 -0.44
N ILE A 413 26.46 9.46 -0.48
CA ILE A 413 26.95 8.17 -1.03
C ILE A 413 27.17 7.14 0.09
N GLY A 414 26.21 7.00 1.01
CA GLY A 414 26.27 6.03 2.10
C GLY A 414 25.11 5.03 2.07
N ASP A 415 25.36 3.77 2.43
CA ASP A 415 24.28 2.78 2.63
C ASP A 415 23.30 3.17 3.75
N ASP A 416 23.71 4.10 4.60
CA ASP A 416 22.96 4.66 5.72
C ASP A 416 21.89 5.69 5.29
N VAL A 417 21.85 6.05 4.01
CA VAL A 417 20.86 6.97 3.43
C VAL A 417 19.81 6.16 2.66
N PRO A 418 18.48 6.39 2.88
CA PRO A 418 17.41 5.71 2.16
C PRO A 418 17.64 5.71 0.64
N ALA A 419 17.34 4.59 -0.02
CA ALA A 419 17.65 4.38 -1.44
C ALA A 419 17.15 5.52 -2.34
N CYS A 420 15.98 6.10 -2.06
CA CYS A 420 15.40 7.23 -2.79
C CYS A 420 16.21 8.54 -2.72
N LEU A 421 17.15 8.67 -1.77
CA LEU A 421 17.99 9.86 -1.57
C LEU A 421 19.44 9.65 -2.04
N ARG A 422 19.77 8.44 -2.50
CA ARG A 422 21.08 8.11 -3.09
C ARG A 422 21.13 8.68 -4.50
N TYR A 423 21.41 9.96 -4.58
CA TYR A 423 21.61 10.74 -5.80
C TYR A 423 22.98 11.41 -5.77
N GLU A 424 23.68 11.36 -6.90
CA GLU A 424 24.99 11.99 -7.08
C GLU A 424 24.82 13.16 -8.05
N GLY A 425 24.74 14.38 -7.52
CA GLY A 425 24.58 15.59 -8.34
C GLY A 425 24.19 16.83 -7.56
N PHE A 426 24.14 17.96 -8.26
CA PHE A 426 23.58 19.20 -7.74
C PHE A 426 22.07 19.11 -7.83
N PHE A 427 21.36 19.39 -6.74
CA PHE A 427 19.91 19.47 -6.77
C PHE A 427 19.43 20.89 -6.54
N LYS A 428 18.28 21.20 -7.11
CA LYS A 428 17.58 22.47 -6.93
C LYS A 428 16.47 22.25 -5.91
N LYS A 429 16.53 22.98 -4.80
CA LYS A 429 15.44 22.98 -3.81
C LYS A 429 14.18 23.55 -4.46
N MET A 430 13.20 22.70 -4.76
CA MET A 430 11.87 23.13 -5.19
C MET A 430 11.01 23.42 -3.96
N SER A 431 10.26 24.53 -4.01
CA SER A 431 9.21 24.81 -3.02
C SER A 431 7.98 23.97 -3.36
N LEU A 432 7.90 22.76 -2.83
CA LEU A 432 6.71 21.92 -2.96
C LEU A 432 5.68 22.37 -1.92
N GLN A 433 4.46 22.69 -2.37
CA GLN A 433 3.37 23.02 -1.46
C GLN A 433 2.86 21.75 -0.75
N LYS A 434 2.33 21.91 0.47
CA LYS A 434 1.79 20.78 1.25
C LYS A 434 0.77 19.96 0.44
N ALA A 435 -0.19 20.61 -0.21
CA ALA A 435 -1.22 19.93 -1.00
C ALA A 435 -0.64 19.11 -2.18
N ASP A 436 0.41 19.61 -2.83
CA ASP A 436 1.08 18.89 -3.92
C ASP A 436 1.87 17.69 -3.40
N ALA A 437 2.51 17.81 -2.23
CA ALA A 437 3.17 16.69 -1.56
C ALA A 437 2.17 15.61 -1.15
N VAL A 438 1.01 15.99 -0.61
CA VAL A 438 -0.06 15.05 -0.23
C VAL A 438 -0.61 14.31 -1.46
N ARG A 439 -0.88 15.02 -2.56
CA ARG A 439 -1.32 14.39 -3.82
C ARG A 439 -0.28 13.40 -4.32
N PHE A 440 0.99 13.81 -4.35
CA PHE A 440 2.10 12.94 -4.75
C PHE A 440 2.20 11.68 -3.87
N ILE A 441 2.13 11.81 -2.55
CA ILE A 441 2.20 10.68 -1.62
C ILE A 441 1.04 9.70 -1.87
N LYS A 442 -0.19 10.20 -2.08
CA LYS A 442 -1.35 9.35 -2.37
C LYS A 442 -1.20 8.61 -3.70
N ASP A 443 -0.71 9.29 -4.73
CA ASP A 443 -0.49 8.67 -6.04
C ASP A 443 0.64 7.64 -5.99
N ALA A 444 1.73 7.94 -5.29
CA ALA A 444 2.83 7.00 -5.04
C ALA A 444 2.35 5.73 -4.32
N TRP A 445 1.50 5.86 -3.29
CA TRP A 445 0.92 4.70 -2.60
C TRP A 445 0.00 3.88 -3.50
N LYS A 446 -0.83 4.52 -4.32
CA LYS A 446 -1.71 3.81 -5.26
C LYS A 446 -0.90 3.02 -6.29
N GLU A 447 0.10 3.65 -6.90
CA GLU A 447 0.97 3.00 -7.89
C GLU A 447 1.76 1.87 -7.25
N LYS A 448 2.24 2.06 -6.01
CA LYS A 448 2.93 1.01 -5.27
C LYS A 448 2.05 -0.22 -5.05
N VAL A 449 0.83 -0.02 -4.55
CA VAL A 449 -0.10 -1.15 -4.33
C VAL A 449 -0.34 -1.91 -5.63
N THR A 450 -0.53 -1.22 -6.75
CA THR A 450 -0.70 -1.88 -8.05
C THR A 450 0.56 -2.59 -8.55
N GLU A 451 1.75 -2.05 -8.29
CA GLU A 451 3.03 -2.65 -8.70
C GLU A 451 3.35 -3.89 -7.84
N ASP A 452 3.10 -3.84 -6.54
CA ASP A 452 3.31 -4.96 -5.62
C ASP A 452 2.31 -6.11 -5.91
N GLU A 453 1.05 -5.80 -6.26
CA GLU A 453 0.06 -6.80 -6.71
C GLU A 453 0.47 -7.50 -8.01
N GLN A 454 1.12 -6.80 -8.94
CA GLN A 454 1.58 -7.36 -10.21
C GLN A 454 2.85 -8.20 -10.08
N ASN A 455 3.79 -7.77 -9.23
CA ASN A 455 5.09 -8.42 -9.09
C ASN A 455 5.11 -9.56 -8.07
N GLY A 456 4.11 -9.67 -7.20
CA GLY A 456 4.02 -10.71 -6.16
C GLY A 456 4.99 -10.54 -4.98
N GLU A 457 6.11 -9.82 -5.18
CA GLU A 457 7.07 -9.43 -4.15
C GLU A 457 7.05 -7.89 -4.00
N GLY A 458 6.61 -7.42 -2.82
CA GLY A 458 6.58 -6.00 -2.50
C GLY A 458 7.99 -5.46 -2.21
N SER A 459 8.38 -4.39 -2.91
CA SER A 459 9.68 -3.73 -2.63
C SER A 459 9.56 -2.73 -1.46
N SER A 460 10.66 -2.40 -0.78
CA SER A 460 10.63 -1.37 0.27
C SER A 460 10.18 -0.01 -0.29
N LEU A 461 9.51 0.82 0.51
CA LEU A 461 9.04 2.15 0.08
C LEU A 461 10.18 3.00 -0.53
N ALA A 462 11.38 2.97 0.06
CA ALA A 462 12.53 3.71 -0.44
C ALA A 462 13.00 3.20 -1.82
N ALA A 463 12.98 1.88 -2.05
CA ALA A 463 13.36 1.29 -3.34
C ALA A 463 12.30 1.55 -4.42
N PHE A 464 11.01 1.44 -4.06
CA PHE A 464 9.90 1.80 -4.94
C PHE A 464 9.97 3.28 -5.35
N LEU A 465 10.09 4.20 -4.38
CA LEU A 465 10.10 5.64 -4.66
C LEU A 465 11.25 6.05 -5.57
N ARG A 466 12.42 5.42 -5.43
CA ARG A 466 13.54 5.66 -6.35
C ARG A 466 13.13 5.35 -7.80
N ARG A 467 12.60 4.16 -8.04
CA ARG A 467 12.14 3.72 -9.37
C ARG A 467 11.01 4.59 -9.89
N HIS A 468 10.07 4.97 -9.02
CA HIS A 468 8.93 5.82 -9.37
C HIS A 468 9.38 7.24 -9.74
N LEU A 469 10.27 7.86 -8.95
CA LEU A 469 10.82 9.19 -9.24
C LEU A 469 11.68 9.19 -10.51
N ASP A 470 12.50 8.16 -10.73
CA ASP A 470 13.28 8.01 -11.96
C ASP A 470 12.36 7.90 -13.19
N ARG A 471 11.24 7.17 -13.09
CA ARG A 471 10.25 6.98 -14.16
C ARG A 471 9.47 8.27 -14.47
N GLN A 472 9.07 9.02 -13.45
CA GLN A 472 8.22 10.22 -13.59
C GLN A 472 9.02 11.49 -13.90
N HIS A 473 10.21 11.64 -13.31
CA HIS A 473 10.96 12.91 -13.31
C HIS A 473 12.39 12.80 -13.87
N GLY A 474 12.86 11.59 -14.21
CA GLY A 474 14.14 11.37 -14.88
C GLY A 474 15.32 12.05 -14.17
N GLU A 475 15.99 12.98 -14.85
CA GLU A 475 17.15 13.70 -14.31
C GLU A 475 16.84 14.55 -13.07
N HIS A 476 15.56 14.90 -12.83
CA HIS A 476 15.11 15.71 -11.69
C HIS A 476 14.56 14.85 -10.54
N ALA A 477 14.75 13.53 -10.59
CA ALA A 477 14.33 12.62 -9.52
C ALA A 477 14.97 12.98 -8.17
N GLY A 478 16.25 13.40 -8.17
CA GLY A 478 16.96 13.88 -6.99
C GLY A 478 16.31 15.15 -6.39
N ASP A 479 16.03 16.14 -7.24
CA ASP A 479 15.36 17.39 -6.83
C ASP A 479 14.02 17.11 -6.12
N TRP A 480 13.23 16.21 -6.70
CA TRP A 480 11.95 15.79 -6.15
C TRP A 480 12.11 15.01 -4.84
N ALA A 481 13.05 14.06 -4.76
CA ALA A 481 13.28 13.27 -3.55
C ALA A 481 13.64 14.16 -2.35
N TYR A 482 14.58 15.09 -2.53
CA TYR A 482 15.01 16.00 -1.46
C TYR A 482 13.94 17.03 -1.11
N SER A 483 13.25 17.59 -2.11
CA SER A 483 12.17 18.57 -1.87
C SER A 483 10.97 17.93 -1.17
N LEU A 484 10.60 16.71 -1.56
CA LEU A 484 9.56 15.92 -0.88
C LEU A 484 9.96 15.61 0.55
N LEU A 485 11.19 15.13 0.79
CA LEU A 485 11.68 14.82 2.13
C LEU A 485 11.67 16.07 3.03
N GLN A 486 12.08 17.22 2.50
CA GLN A 486 12.08 18.47 3.24
C GLN A 486 10.65 18.89 3.59
N THR A 487 9.73 18.81 2.63
CA THR A 487 8.31 19.10 2.85
C THR A 487 7.70 18.16 3.89
N CYS A 488 8.10 16.88 3.87
CA CYS A 488 7.70 15.91 4.88
C CYS A 488 8.25 16.23 6.27
N ARG A 489 9.47 16.79 6.37
CA ARG A 489 10.05 17.24 7.65
C ARG A 489 9.34 18.46 8.20
N GLU A 490 8.96 19.39 7.34
CA GLU A 490 8.27 20.63 7.71
C GLU A 490 6.83 20.35 8.16
N HIS A 491 6.16 19.36 7.57
CA HIS A 491 4.75 19.02 7.85
C HIS A 491 4.54 17.69 8.58
N ARG A 492 5.42 17.35 9.52
CA ARG A 492 5.30 16.10 10.31
C ARG A 492 4.05 15.99 11.18
N GLU A 493 3.39 17.11 11.46
CA GLU A 493 2.13 17.15 12.22
C GLU A 493 0.95 16.54 11.45
N ASP A 494 1.09 16.33 10.14
CA ASP A 494 0.07 15.69 9.33
C ASP A 494 0.23 14.16 9.39
N ASP A 495 -0.84 13.46 9.77
CA ASP A 495 -0.84 12.00 9.96
C ASP A 495 -0.31 11.22 8.75
N LEU A 496 -0.68 11.64 7.53
CA LEU A 496 -0.29 10.94 6.30
C LEU A 496 1.19 11.21 5.97
N ILE A 497 1.60 12.48 6.04
CA ILE A 497 2.96 12.91 5.73
C ILE A 497 3.95 12.36 6.77
N GLY A 498 3.59 12.44 8.05
CA GLY A 498 4.38 11.91 9.16
C GLY A 498 4.58 10.40 9.02
N LEU A 499 3.49 9.65 8.79
CA LEU A 499 3.57 8.20 8.59
C LEU A 499 4.42 7.84 7.36
N PHE A 500 4.23 8.52 6.24
CA PHE A 500 5.04 8.31 5.03
C PHE A 500 6.53 8.57 5.29
N TYR A 501 6.85 9.66 5.99
CA TYR A 501 8.23 10.00 6.35
C TYR A 501 8.85 8.98 7.30
N ASP A 502 8.11 8.53 8.30
CA ASP A 502 8.60 7.56 9.27
C ASP A 502 8.79 6.17 8.64
N ILE A 503 7.96 5.78 7.67
CA ILE A 503 8.18 4.58 6.84
C ILE A 503 9.39 4.76 5.93
N LEU A 504 9.52 5.93 5.28
CA LEU A 504 10.65 6.22 4.38
C LEU A 504 12.01 6.21 5.10
N THR A 505 12.00 6.58 6.38
CA THR A 505 13.20 6.57 7.25
C THR A 505 13.33 5.29 8.07
N GLU A 506 12.57 4.25 7.75
CA GLU A 506 12.59 2.91 8.37
C GLU A 506 12.36 2.91 9.89
N LYS A 507 11.67 3.94 10.41
CA LYS A 507 11.26 4.00 11.82
C LYS A 507 9.97 3.25 12.09
N VAL A 508 9.09 3.23 11.10
CA VAL A 508 7.78 2.59 11.16
C VAL A 508 7.69 1.60 10.01
N ASP A 509 7.16 0.41 10.29
CA ASP A 509 6.98 -0.59 9.26
C ASP A 509 5.81 -0.22 8.35
N GLU A 510 5.96 -0.55 7.07
CA GLU A 510 4.96 -0.25 6.05
C GLU A 510 3.61 -0.93 6.31
N SER A 511 3.59 -2.05 7.05
CA SER A 511 2.36 -2.72 7.44
C SER A 511 1.37 -1.80 8.14
N VAL A 512 1.84 -0.79 8.86
CA VAL A 512 0.98 0.18 9.57
C VAL A 512 0.10 0.97 8.60
N TYR A 513 0.65 1.41 7.47
CA TYR A 513 -0.11 2.15 6.46
C TYR A 513 -1.21 1.28 5.84
N HIS A 514 -0.85 0.07 5.42
CA HIS A 514 -1.79 -0.88 4.83
C HIS A 514 -2.85 -1.32 5.85
N GLY A 515 -2.45 -1.53 7.10
CA GLY A 515 -3.33 -1.85 8.20
C GLY A 515 -4.36 -0.77 8.46
N GLN A 516 -3.92 0.49 8.53
CA GLN A 516 -4.82 1.65 8.65
C GLN A 516 -5.79 1.74 7.47
N THR A 517 -5.29 1.56 6.25
CA THR A 517 -6.11 1.61 5.03
C THR A 517 -7.19 0.52 5.06
N HIS A 518 -6.80 -0.73 5.34
CA HIS A 518 -7.73 -1.85 5.45
C HIS A 518 -8.80 -1.63 6.51
N MET A 519 -8.43 -1.11 7.69
CA MET A 519 -9.38 -0.80 8.75
C MET A 519 -10.38 0.29 8.37
N LEU A 520 -9.90 1.38 7.75
CA LEU A 520 -10.79 2.45 7.30
C LEU A 520 -11.74 1.95 6.21
N SER A 521 -11.26 1.12 5.27
CA SER A 521 -12.10 0.49 4.27
C SER A 521 -13.13 -0.46 4.89
N ASN A 522 -12.76 -1.25 5.90
CA ASN A 522 -13.68 -2.13 6.61
C ASN A 522 -14.76 -1.34 7.37
N LEU A 523 -14.36 -0.28 8.07
CA LEU A 523 -15.29 0.64 8.74
C LEU A 523 -16.28 1.24 7.75
N PHE A 524 -15.79 1.77 6.63
CA PHE A 524 -16.65 2.35 5.60
C PHE A 524 -17.64 1.32 5.02
N LYS A 525 -17.17 0.10 4.78
CA LYS A 525 -17.99 -1.02 4.30
C LYS A 525 -19.09 -1.39 5.31
N GLU A 526 -18.80 -1.43 6.60
CA GLU A 526 -19.81 -1.70 7.65
C GLU A 526 -20.83 -0.56 7.78
N LEU A 527 -20.42 0.69 7.59
CA LEU A 527 -21.32 1.84 7.56
C LEU A 527 -22.29 1.76 6.39
N ILE A 528 -21.80 1.43 5.19
CA ILE A 528 -22.64 1.22 4.00
C ILE A 528 -23.63 0.07 4.22
N GLN A 529 -23.19 -1.07 4.77
CA GLN A 529 -24.06 -2.21 5.05
C GLN A 529 -25.19 -1.88 6.05
N SER A 530 -24.96 -0.91 6.93
CA SER A 530 -25.94 -0.47 7.94
C SER A 530 -26.97 0.49 7.34
N ASP A 531 -26.65 1.14 6.23
CA ASP A 531 -27.54 2.08 5.53
C ASP A 531 -28.48 1.31 4.59
N SER A 532 -29.49 0.66 5.16
CA SER A 532 -30.52 -0.06 4.39
C SER A 532 -31.31 0.83 3.42
N THR A 533 -31.26 2.14 3.60
CA THR A 533 -31.96 3.14 2.78
C THR A 533 -31.11 3.70 1.65
N GLU A 534 -29.81 3.38 1.60
CA GLU A 534 -28.81 3.96 0.69
C GLU A 534 -28.86 5.51 0.68
N SER A 535 -29.21 6.11 1.82
CA SER A 535 -29.45 7.56 1.93
C SER A 535 -28.17 8.36 2.17
N GLY A 536 -27.06 7.69 2.51
CA GLY A 536 -25.82 8.34 2.93
C GLY A 536 -25.85 8.84 4.37
N MET A 537 -26.89 8.49 5.14
CA MET A 537 -27.10 8.90 6.53
C MET A 537 -27.50 7.70 7.41
N LEU A 538 -27.03 7.71 8.65
CA LEU A 538 -27.37 6.74 9.68
C LEU A 538 -27.90 7.45 10.92
N THR A 539 -28.83 6.83 11.65
CA THR A 539 -29.17 7.28 13.00
C THR A 539 -28.01 7.01 13.97
N ASN A 540 -27.96 7.73 15.09
CA ASN A 540 -26.95 7.48 16.13
C ASN A 540 -26.88 6.02 16.60
N GLN A 541 -28.03 5.34 16.66
CA GLN A 541 -28.08 3.93 17.06
C GLN A 541 -27.49 3.02 15.98
N GLU A 542 -27.91 3.18 14.72
CA GLU A 542 -27.37 2.42 13.59
C GLU A 542 -25.87 2.66 13.40
N PHE A 543 -25.41 3.89 13.61
CA PHE A 543 -24.00 4.25 13.54
C PHE A 543 -23.19 3.59 14.66
N SER A 544 -23.70 3.61 15.91
CA SER A 544 -23.06 2.93 17.04
C SER A 544 -23.01 1.41 16.82
N GLU A 545 -24.09 0.80 16.31
CA GLU A 545 -24.11 -0.63 15.97
C GLU A 545 -23.14 -0.97 14.84
N ALA A 546 -23.00 -0.10 13.84
CA ALA A 546 -22.02 -0.25 12.76
C ALA A 546 -20.59 -0.20 13.30
N LEU A 547 -20.28 0.72 14.23
CA LEU A 547 -18.98 0.81 14.89
C LEU A 547 -18.66 -0.45 15.70
N LYS A 548 -19.64 -1.02 16.41
CA LYS A 548 -19.46 -2.28 17.17
C LYS A 548 -19.21 -3.47 16.25
N ARG A 549 -19.84 -3.51 15.06
CA ARG A 549 -19.57 -4.52 14.04
C ARG A 549 -18.18 -4.35 13.42
N ALA A 550 -17.78 -3.11 13.13
CA ALA A 550 -16.45 -2.81 12.59
C ALA A 550 -15.32 -3.05 13.61
N PHE A 551 -15.59 -2.85 14.90
CA PHE A 551 -14.63 -2.95 16.00
C PHE A 551 -15.16 -3.77 17.18
N PRO A 552 -15.20 -5.12 17.06
CA PRO A 552 -15.79 -5.98 18.10
C PRO A 552 -15.10 -5.94 19.46
N LEU A 553 -13.82 -5.55 19.51
CA LEU A 553 -12.98 -5.54 20.72
C LEU A 553 -12.88 -4.16 21.39
N LYS A 554 -13.53 -3.12 20.85
CA LYS A 554 -13.53 -1.79 21.47
C LYS A 554 -14.50 -1.74 22.64
N GLU A 555 -14.12 -1.02 23.68
CA GLU A 555 -14.96 -0.78 24.84
C GLU A 555 -16.08 0.21 24.50
N GLU A 556 -17.23 0.11 25.17
CA GLU A 556 -18.34 1.06 25.00
C GLU A 556 -17.95 2.55 25.14
N PRO A 557 -17.13 2.99 26.12
CA PRO A 557 -16.68 4.39 26.17
C PRO A 557 -15.90 4.83 24.92
N ASP A 558 -15.08 3.94 24.33
CA ASP A 558 -14.33 4.26 23.12
C ASP A 558 -15.27 4.43 21.92
N ILE A 559 -16.33 3.61 21.85
CA ILE A 559 -17.38 3.72 20.82
C ILE A 559 -18.20 4.99 21.01
N GLU A 560 -18.60 5.31 22.24
CA GLU A 560 -19.31 6.56 22.55
C GLU A 560 -18.48 7.79 22.18
N GLU A 561 -17.17 7.79 22.47
CA GLU A 561 -16.25 8.84 22.08
C GLU A 561 -16.25 9.05 20.56
N LEU A 562 -16.16 7.96 19.78
CA LEU A 562 -16.25 8.00 18.32
C LEU A 562 -17.58 8.58 17.81
N VAL A 563 -18.70 8.21 18.43
CA VAL A 563 -20.02 8.76 18.08
C VAL A 563 -20.06 10.27 18.36
N THR A 564 -19.55 10.70 19.52
CA THR A 564 -19.51 12.13 19.87
C THR A 564 -18.60 12.93 18.95
N ALA A 565 -17.44 12.39 18.57
CA ALA A 565 -16.53 13.02 17.61
C ALA A 565 -17.22 13.24 16.25
N ALA A 566 -17.92 12.22 15.74
CA ALA A 566 -18.68 12.32 14.48
C ALA A 566 -19.79 13.39 14.55
N GLN A 567 -20.51 13.47 15.68
CA GLN A 567 -21.57 14.47 15.88
C GLN A 567 -21.02 15.89 15.94
N ASN A 568 -19.94 16.09 16.69
CA ASN A 568 -19.28 17.38 16.85
C ASN A 568 -18.73 17.90 15.51
N GLU A 569 -18.10 17.02 14.73
CA GLU A 569 -17.53 17.36 13.42
C GLU A 569 -18.60 17.81 12.41
N LEU A 570 -19.76 17.16 12.40
CA LEU A 570 -20.87 17.49 11.50
C LEU A 570 -21.73 18.65 12.01
N GLY A 571 -21.59 19.05 13.27
CA GLY A 571 -22.46 20.05 13.91
C GLY A 571 -23.93 19.61 14.00
N ASN A 572 -24.21 18.30 13.91
CA ASN A 572 -25.56 17.76 13.83
C ASN A 572 -26.14 17.53 15.24
N SER A 573 -27.20 18.27 15.58
CA SER A 573 -28.00 18.03 16.79
C SER A 573 -29.21 17.10 16.53
N ASP A 574 -29.48 16.78 15.27
CA ASP A 574 -30.72 16.11 14.83
C ASP A 574 -30.65 14.57 14.90
N GLY A 575 -29.56 14.01 15.43
CA GLY A 575 -29.40 12.57 15.66
C GLY A 575 -29.15 11.71 14.42
N SER A 576 -28.93 12.34 13.26
CA SER A 576 -28.50 11.70 12.02
C SER A 576 -27.04 12.07 11.69
N ILE A 577 -26.27 11.07 11.27
CA ILE A 577 -24.85 11.18 10.94
C ILE A 577 -24.67 10.87 9.46
N SER A 578 -24.13 11.81 8.69
CA SER A 578 -23.74 11.56 7.30
C SER A 578 -22.37 10.93 7.26
N TYR A 579 -22.32 9.61 7.10
CA TYR A 579 -21.05 8.87 7.10
C TYR A 579 -20.17 9.18 5.89
N GLN A 580 -20.75 9.61 4.76
CA GLN A 580 -19.99 10.05 3.59
C GLN A 580 -19.22 11.35 3.87
N ALA A 581 -19.82 12.27 4.64
CA ALA A 581 -19.19 13.53 5.02
C ALA A 581 -17.97 13.32 5.96
N LEU A 582 -18.00 12.31 6.82
CA LEU A 582 -16.88 11.96 7.72
C LEU A 582 -15.63 11.48 6.95
N TYR A 583 -15.80 11.00 5.71
CA TYR A 583 -14.71 10.58 4.83
C TYR A 583 -14.27 11.68 3.85
N THR A 584 -14.79 12.91 4.00
CA THR A 584 -14.33 14.04 3.18
C THR A 584 -13.03 14.61 3.72
N GLU A 585 -12.08 14.83 2.81
CA GLU A 585 -10.80 15.44 3.11
C GLU A 585 -10.91 16.98 3.05
N ASP A 586 -10.06 17.68 3.79
CA ASP A 586 -9.95 19.13 3.69
C ASP A 586 -9.14 19.55 2.44
N ALA A 587 -8.94 20.87 2.26
CA ALA A 587 -8.20 21.42 1.12
C ALA A 587 -6.73 20.93 1.05
N ASP A 588 -6.18 20.48 2.19
CA ASP A 588 -4.84 19.93 2.30
C ASP A 588 -4.82 18.39 2.25
N GLY A 589 -5.98 17.75 2.03
CA GLY A 589 -6.11 16.29 1.93
C GLY A 589 -6.05 15.56 3.28
N LYS A 590 -6.18 16.28 4.40
CA LYS A 590 -6.17 15.74 5.77
C LYS A 590 -7.58 15.25 6.15
N HIS A 591 -7.62 14.15 6.89
CA HIS A 591 -8.84 13.65 7.50
C HIS A 591 -9.25 14.50 8.70
N ARG A 592 -10.56 14.57 8.95
CA ARG A 592 -11.13 15.30 10.08
C ARG A 592 -11.07 14.51 11.38
N ASP A 593 -11.51 15.14 12.47
CA ASP A 593 -11.35 14.69 13.86
C ASP A 593 -11.82 13.25 14.10
N PHE A 594 -12.94 12.83 13.52
CA PHE A 594 -13.47 11.47 13.68
C PHE A 594 -12.47 10.40 13.21
N LEU A 595 -11.96 10.52 11.99
CA LEU A 595 -11.03 9.53 11.42
C LEU A 595 -9.64 9.61 12.07
N SER A 596 -9.22 10.80 12.54
CA SER A 596 -8.00 10.94 13.32
C SER A 596 -8.13 10.20 14.67
N LEU A 597 -9.27 10.33 15.34
CA LEU A 597 -9.56 9.61 16.59
C LEU A 597 -9.60 8.08 16.39
N VAL A 598 -10.18 7.59 15.30
CA VAL A 598 -10.15 6.15 14.97
C VAL A 598 -8.71 5.63 14.87
N LYS A 599 -7.83 6.37 14.19
CA LYS A 599 -6.39 6.02 14.06
C LYS A 599 -5.68 6.10 15.41
N GLN A 600 -5.96 7.13 16.20
CA GLN A 600 -5.38 7.32 17.53
C GLN A 600 -5.74 6.16 18.46
N GLN A 601 -7.03 5.83 18.59
CA GLN A 601 -7.48 4.72 19.44
C GLN A 601 -6.85 3.38 19.01
N ARG A 602 -6.60 3.17 17.71
CA ARG A 602 -5.86 1.99 17.23
C ARG A 602 -4.40 2.00 17.68
N SER A 603 -3.72 3.14 17.57
CA SER A 603 -2.34 3.27 18.06
C SER A 603 -2.27 2.98 19.55
N GLU A 604 -3.18 3.53 20.35
CA GLU A 604 -3.25 3.30 21.79
C GLU A 604 -3.53 1.83 22.14
N ALA A 605 -4.44 1.17 21.41
CA ALA A 605 -4.71 -0.26 21.57
C ALA A 605 -3.46 -1.11 21.29
N ARG A 606 -2.69 -0.79 20.25
CA ARG A 606 -1.42 -1.46 19.95
C ARG A 606 -0.39 -1.25 21.07
N HIS A 607 -0.26 -0.03 21.59
CA HIS A 607 0.66 0.24 22.72
C HIS A 607 0.28 -0.57 23.95
N ARG A 608 -1.02 -0.65 24.28
CA ARG A 608 -1.52 -1.51 25.35
C ARG A 608 -1.17 -2.98 25.12
N TYR A 609 -1.43 -3.48 23.91
CA TYR A 609 -1.17 -4.87 23.58
C TYR A 609 0.32 -5.25 23.70
N VAL A 610 1.22 -4.39 23.23
CA VAL A 610 2.67 -4.63 23.38
C VAL A 610 3.15 -4.43 24.82
N SER A 611 2.49 -3.55 25.60
CA SER A 611 2.75 -3.45 27.04
C SER A 611 2.38 -4.73 27.78
N GLU A 612 1.27 -5.38 27.43
CA GLU A 612 0.89 -6.66 28.03
C GLU A 612 1.92 -7.76 27.67
N LEU A 613 2.43 -7.77 26.42
CA LEU A 613 3.53 -8.67 26.03
C LEU A 613 4.79 -8.43 26.86
N ARG A 614 5.12 -7.17 27.15
CA ARG A 614 6.23 -6.82 28.04
C ARG A 614 6.02 -7.38 29.44
N ASP A 615 4.81 -7.24 29.99
CA ASP A 615 4.49 -7.73 31.33
C ASP A 615 4.60 -9.26 31.42
N GLN A 616 4.20 -9.99 30.36
CA GLN A 616 4.28 -11.46 30.29
C GLN A 616 5.72 -11.97 30.11
N LEU A 617 6.54 -11.27 29.33
CA LEU A 617 7.96 -11.62 29.13
C LEU A 617 8.82 -11.27 30.35
N GLY A 618 8.35 -10.35 31.20
CA GLY A 618 9.04 -9.89 32.40
C GLY A 618 10.36 -9.16 32.12
N GLU A 619 11.23 -9.07 33.12
CA GLU A 619 12.57 -8.45 32.99
C GLU A 619 13.61 -9.41 32.36
N LYS A 620 13.20 -10.28 31.45
CA LYS A 620 14.15 -11.08 30.66
C LYS A 620 14.94 -10.12 29.77
N GLY A 621 16.27 -10.15 29.84
CA GLY A 621 17.12 -9.30 28.98
C GLY A 621 17.12 -9.75 27.51
N THR A 622 16.92 -11.04 27.26
CA THR A 622 16.84 -11.63 25.93
C THR A 622 15.68 -12.61 25.84
N VAL A 623 15.07 -12.70 24.66
CA VAL A 623 13.90 -13.53 24.35
C VAL A 623 14.21 -14.40 23.14
N GLU A 624 13.85 -15.68 23.26
CA GLU A 624 13.87 -16.66 22.16
C GLU A 624 12.51 -16.72 21.47
N ILE A 625 12.43 -17.37 20.30
CA ILE A 625 11.18 -17.47 19.53
C ILE A 625 10.09 -18.16 20.35
N GLU A 626 10.42 -19.23 21.06
CA GLU A 626 9.46 -19.97 21.91
C GLU A 626 8.95 -19.13 23.09
N ASP A 627 9.79 -18.28 23.66
CA ASP A 627 9.40 -17.35 24.73
C ASP A 627 8.39 -16.31 24.21
N LEU A 628 8.63 -15.75 23.02
CA LEU A 628 7.71 -14.78 22.41
C LEU A 628 6.42 -15.45 21.94
N LYS A 629 6.51 -16.66 21.37
CA LYS A 629 5.37 -17.48 20.94
C LYS A 629 4.44 -17.78 22.12
N THR A 630 5.01 -18.28 23.22
CA THR A 630 4.24 -18.55 24.45
C THR A 630 3.67 -17.28 25.06
N ALA A 631 4.36 -16.14 25.00
CA ALA A 631 3.80 -14.87 25.46
C ALA A 631 2.58 -14.45 24.64
N PHE A 632 2.62 -14.58 23.31
CA PHE A 632 1.46 -14.31 22.44
C PHE A 632 0.30 -15.27 22.72
N GLU A 633 0.54 -16.58 22.81
CA GLU A 633 -0.50 -17.58 23.08
C GLU A 633 -1.18 -17.36 24.44
N ASN A 634 -0.44 -16.88 25.44
CA ASN A 634 -0.98 -16.59 26.77
C ASN A 634 -1.86 -15.33 26.80
N ILE A 635 -1.54 -14.31 26.00
CA ILE A 635 -2.25 -13.02 26.01
C ILE A 635 -3.38 -12.98 24.96
N ASP A 636 -3.23 -13.73 23.87
CA ASP A 636 -4.19 -13.82 22.78
C ASP A 636 -4.29 -15.26 22.25
N PRO A 637 -5.03 -16.14 22.95
CA PRO A 637 -5.19 -17.53 22.54
C PRO A 637 -6.01 -17.70 21.26
N THR A 638 -6.65 -16.64 20.77
CA THR A 638 -7.44 -16.64 19.53
C THR A 638 -6.63 -16.22 18.30
N LEU A 639 -5.36 -15.86 18.49
CA LEU A 639 -4.47 -15.48 17.40
C LEU A 639 -4.26 -16.67 16.46
N SER A 640 -4.47 -16.46 15.16
CA SER A 640 -4.23 -17.50 14.16
C SER A 640 -2.74 -17.76 14.00
N GLU A 641 -2.38 -19.01 13.67
CA GLU A 641 -0.99 -19.43 13.45
C GLU A 641 -0.29 -18.55 12.41
N ASP A 642 -0.95 -18.25 11.29
CA ASP A 642 -0.43 -17.35 10.25
C ASP A 642 -0.10 -15.93 10.77
N MET A 643 -0.90 -15.39 11.69
CA MET A 643 -0.70 -14.04 12.23
C MET A 643 0.39 -14.05 13.30
N LEU A 644 0.47 -15.13 14.08
CA LEU A 644 1.54 -15.37 15.04
C LEU A 644 2.88 -15.46 14.32
N GLU A 645 3.01 -16.25 13.26
CA GLU A 645 4.22 -16.34 12.44
C GLU A 645 4.61 -15.00 11.81
N ARG A 646 3.64 -14.21 11.37
CA ARG A 646 3.88 -12.84 10.89
C ARG A 646 4.44 -11.93 11.99
N TYR A 647 3.90 -11.98 13.20
CA TYR A 647 4.42 -11.17 14.31
C TYR A 647 5.80 -11.62 14.77
N LEU A 648 6.06 -12.94 14.77
CA LEU A 648 7.37 -13.50 15.08
C LEU A 648 8.40 -13.11 14.00
N SER A 649 8.07 -13.24 12.72
CA SER A 649 8.96 -12.80 11.62
C SER A 649 9.26 -11.30 11.67
N LEU A 650 8.28 -10.45 12.03
CA LEU A 650 8.48 -9.01 12.27
C LEU A 650 9.44 -8.74 13.43
N ALA A 651 9.26 -9.43 14.56
CA ALA A 651 10.12 -9.24 15.74
C ALA A 651 11.56 -9.69 15.47
N PHE A 652 11.76 -10.86 14.85
CA PHE A 652 13.07 -11.45 14.62
C PHE A 652 13.73 -11.04 13.30
N GLN A 653 13.02 -10.34 12.41
CA GLN A 653 13.49 -9.97 11.07
C GLN A 653 13.90 -11.17 10.21
N THR A 654 13.14 -12.27 10.30
CA THR A 654 13.42 -13.54 9.62
C THR A 654 12.23 -13.99 8.81
N LEU A 655 12.47 -14.65 7.68
CA LEU A 655 11.39 -15.24 6.89
C LEU A 655 10.65 -16.32 7.70
N PRO A 656 9.32 -16.49 7.51
CA PRO A 656 8.55 -17.52 8.23
C PRO A 656 9.17 -18.92 8.13
N ILE A 657 9.70 -19.27 6.96
CA ILE A 657 10.35 -20.57 6.65
C ILE A 657 11.64 -20.79 7.47
N GLN A 658 12.28 -19.71 7.94
CA GLN A 658 13.54 -19.74 8.68
C GLN A 658 13.34 -19.59 10.20
N LEU A 659 12.11 -19.34 10.67
CA LEU A 659 11.81 -19.17 12.11
C LEU A 659 12.20 -20.41 12.91
N GLU A 660 11.88 -21.61 12.43
CA GLU A 660 12.19 -22.87 13.13
C GLU A 660 13.69 -23.18 13.22
N GLN A 661 14.52 -22.54 12.39
CA GLN A 661 15.97 -22.76 12.31
C GLN A 661 16.76 -21.68 13.07
N SER A 662 16.11 -20.59 13.46
CA SER A 662 16.73 -19.45 14.14
C SER A 662 16.63 -19.61 15.66
N HIS A 663 17.74 -19.97 16.30
CA HIS A 663 17.86 -20.05 17.77
C HIS A 663 18.58 -18.85 18.37
N ALA A 664 18.73 -17.75 17.62
CA ALA A 664 19.46 -16.58 18.10
C ALA A 664 18.60 -15.78 19.09
N PRO A 665 19.03 -15.61 20.36
CA PRO A 665 18.30 -14.82 21.33
C PRO A 665 18.33 -13.32 20.94
N LEU A 666 17.18 -12.66 20.98
CA LEU A 666 17.03 -11.24 20.66
C LEU A 666 16.81 -10.42 21.94
N GLU A 667 17.32 -9.20 21.99
CA GLU A 667 17.06 -8.30 23.12
C GLU A 667 15.55 -7.98 23.22
N THR A 668 14.98 -8.15 24.41
CA THR A 668 13.52 -8.03 24.63
C THR A 668 13.00 -6.66 24.24
N ASP A 669 13.73 -5.60 24.59
CA ASP A 669 13.34 -4.23 24.24
C ASP A 669 13.36 -3.99 22.73
N LEU A 670 14.31 -4.59 22.01
CA LEU A 670 14.40 -4.50 20.57
C LEU A 670 13.25 -5.25 19.88
N ALA A 671 12.89 -6.44 20.37
CA ALA A 671 11.75 -7.22 19.87
C ALA A 671 10.44 -6.46 20.04
N LEU A 672 10.19 -5.93 21.25
CA LEU A 672 9.00 -5.15 21.56
C LEU A 672 8.96 -3.82 20.78
N GLN A 673 10.11 -3.16 20.58
CA GLN A 673 10.18 -1.95 19.77
C GLN A 673 9.80 -2.24 18.31
N ARG A 674 10.24 -3.35 17.73
CA ARG A 674 9.87 -3.77 16.37
C ARG A 674 8.36 -4.03 16.24
N LEU A 675 7.77 -4.67 17.24
CA LEU A 675 6.32 -4.91 17.27
C LEU A 675 5.51 -3.60 17.46
N LEU A 676 6.00 -2.65 18.25
CA LEU A 676 5.35 -1.34 18.43
C LEU A 676 5.27 -0.53 17.14
N VAL A 677 6.28 -0.66 16.28
CA VAL A 677 6.36 0.11 15.02
C VAL A 677 5.72 -0.62 13.83
N ALA A 678 5.15 -1.80 14.04
CA ALA A 678 4.46 -2.60 13.03
C ALA A 678 2.93 -2.67 13.25
N ASP A 679 2.19 -3.23 12.29
CA ASP A 679 0.74 -3.43 12.40
C ASP A 679 0.38 -4.68 13.22
N VAL A 680 0.60 -4.59 14.52
CA VAL A 680 0.29 -5.66 15.49
C VAL A 680 -1.02 -5.35 16.19
N ASN A 681 -2.00 -6.24 16.03
CA ASN A 681 -3.34 -6.12 16.62
C ASN A 681 -3.75 -7.41 17.33
N ARG A 682 -4.56 -7.26 18.37
CA ARG A 682 -5.18 -8.38 19.07
C ARG A 682 -6.33 -8.97 18.24
N ALA A 683 -6.42 -10.29 18.20
CA ALA A 683 -7.43 -11.05 17.46
C ALA A 683 -8.73 -11.25 18.26
N GLY A 684 -8.65 -11.47 19.58
CA GLY A 684 -9.83 -11.70 20.43
C GLY A 684 -9.81 -10.97 21.76
N PRO A 685 -10.80 -11.20 22.65
CA PRO A 685 -10.82 -10.56 23.96
C PRO A 685 -9.67 -11.06 24.85
N PRO A 686 -9.21 -10.25 25.83
CA PRO A 686 -8.23 -10.71 26.81
C PRO A 686 -8.69 -12.02 27.48
N PRO A 687 -7.76 -12.96 27.76
CA PRO A 687 -8.07 -14.15 28.52
C PRO A 687 -8.63 -13.74 29.88
N GLN A 688 -9.79 -14.30 30.25
CA GLN A 688 -10.35 -14.10 31.57
C GLN A 688 -9.46 -14.86 32.56
N ASP A 689 -9.00 -14.18 33.62
CA ASP A 689 -8.30 -14.84 34.71
C ASP A 689 -9.14 -16.04 35.20
N PRO A 690 -8.53 -17.22 35.40
CA PRO A 690 -9.24 -18.33 36.02
C PRO A 690 -9.65 -17.91 37.44
N VAL A 691 -10.96 -17.76 37.63
CA VAL A 691 -11.61 -17.43 38.92
C VAL A 691 -11.27 -18.45 40.01
#